data_AF-A0A1W2GMH5-F1
#
_entry.id   AF-A0A1W2GMH5-F1
#
_cell.length_a   1.000
_cell.length_b   1.000
_cell.length_c   1.000
_cell.angle_alpha   90.00
_cell.angle_beta   90.00
_cell.angle_gamma   90.00
#
_symmetry.space_group_name_H-M   'P 1'
#
loop_
_entity.id
_entity.type
_entity.pdbx_description
1 polymer ?
#
loop_
_entity_poly.entity_id
_entity_poly.type
_entity_poly.pdbx_seq_one_letter_code
_entity_poly.pdbx_strand_id
1 'polypeptide(L)'
;MKNLTIEDLAGQEYQLDLNFETIEKSTKVADRRLWTYLTAYPYIIDFFNKLESINPTELIIGNAVVYGWMPTTMNLRTNDLEAVLAPLNQLKKEKRKLNSDEFSQLKLLVNNSVTGTSKLLHFIQPEVYPIWDSRVNRFISGSTKDTNTISAYEEYLLLFDEIAGDKRFVQLISSLTEKLDYTITAARAFEMIMYLSDLFKLERVPRALSEANTTSSVSIPRYKRDVFVFISNLGEVTADPLNPSTLKRDGYLLSEHYTNTDSVERALWVRSRKNLLISDNGNWTRMSGIAKKLREEGEILLNLAKDEMSNNGSLSENVLDQRNLFIEKVAQVCAQEVENLDVKEIIRKQLLIKPHYMIGMEDFTIPVLMMCGMLDETFNPKASEILTFQKKTRAYFSRQAIGEFGFGKEMEFVAKFLVLHTYDYESALQGAKGLKEVAKDGVAISYGAPMQSRRWITRLQFGEQWDNFEEKLPEPYLIAQSMTLGVVNGLQNDTPVHILGVGTPILIALTGYLLRDSKAVSIDSSAPFKDAYASKIYGSRSALLKMDMYRVAALAIINNQPYESKTPFYQAFEKKYPSNWEGIKEHLSIDEETDYRELAKALEDQQQLVEKYIPFFTKMRGGGDTIINDLRIARSGHNYWVLKEICMDIKDRKDSPEKLKLWTEEQIERYKRVGSKKWAMAVEKAYRVSEKYRYTT
;
A
#
# COMPACT_ATOMS: atom_id res chain seq x y z
N MET A 1 -4.25 -22.66 27.50
CA MET A 1 -4.52 -21.26 27.08
C MET A 1 -3.38 -20.33 27.55
N LYS A 2 -3.28 -19.08 27.05
CA LYS A 2 -2.34 -18.09 27.64
C LYS A 2 -2.67 -17.89 29.13
N ASN A 3 -1.67 -17.56 29.95
CA ASN A 3 -1.87 -17.12 31.33
C ASN A 3 -2.49 -15.71 31.32
N LEU A 4 -3.81 -15.62 31.13
CA LEU A 4 -4.54 -14.36 31.16
C LEU A 4 -4.62 -13.85 32.60
N THR A 5 -4.17 -12.62 32.83
CA THR A 5 -4.22 -11.96 34.14
C THR A 5 -5.27 -10.86 34.17
N ILE A 6 -5.57 -10.33 35.36
CA ILE A 6 -6.53 -9.23 35.51
C ILE A 6 -5.96 -7.92 35.02
N GLU A 7 -4.65 -7.75 35.10
CA GLU A 7 -3.91 -6.64 34.51
C GLU A 7 -4.10 -6.59 32.99
N ASP A 8 -4.17 -7.75 32.33
CA ASP A 8 -4.46 -7.83 30.89
C ASP A 8 -5.86 -7.29 30.57
N LEU A 9 -6.86 -7.59 31.41
CA LEU A 9 -8.24 -7.12 31.22
C LEU A 9 -8.40 -5.62 31.55
N ALA A 10 -7.82 -5.17 32.66
CA ALA A 10 -7.86 -3.77 33.09
C ALA A 10 -7.18 -2.85 32.06
N GLY A 11 -6.07 -3.29 31.45
CA GLY A 11 -5.38 -2.55 30.41
C GLY A 11 -6.18 -2.36 29.10
N GLN A 12 -7.18 -3.21 28.84
CA GLN A 12 -8.06 -3.08 27.67
C GLN A 12 -9.27 -2.17 27.94
N GLU A 13 -9.85 -2.22 29.14
CA GLU A 13 -11.03 -1.43 29.49
C GLU A 13 -10.78 0.09 29.41
N TYR A 14 -9.59 0.54 29.82
CA TYR A 14 -9.16 1.94 29.66
C TYR A 14 -9.18 2.44 28.21
N GLN A 15 -9.17 1.52 27.23
CA GLN A 15 -9.21 1.83 25.80
C GLN A 15 -10.62 1.75 25.20
N LEU A 16 -11.61 1.23 25.95
CA LEU A 16 -13.01 1.13 25.55
C LEU A 16 -13.71 2.48 25.77
N ASP A 17 -13.74 3.28 24.71
CA ASP A 17 -14.49 4.54 24.61
C ASP A 17 -15.90 4.23 24.07
N LEU A 18 -16.75 3.70 24.95
CA LEU A 18 -18.14 3.34 24.66
C LEU A 18 -19.05 4.56 24.89
N ASN A 19 -18.96 5.55 24.01
CA ASN A 19 -19.93 6.65 24.00
C ASN A 19 -21.19 6.23 23.24
N PHE A 20 -22.22 5.81 23.97
CA PHE A 20 -23.48 5.29 23.41
C PHE A 20 -24.15 6.26 22.43
N GLU A 21 -24.23 7.54 22.78
CA GLU A 21 -24.84 8.59 21.95
C GLU A 21 -24.08 8.77 20.62
N THR A 22 -22.76 8.61 20.65
CA THR A 22 -21.90 8.67 19.45
C THR A 22 -22.09 7.44 18.56
N ILE A 23 -22.20 6.25 19.17
CA ILE A 23 -22.41 4.99 18.45
C ILE A 23 -23.79 4.94 17.79
N GLU A 24 -24.83 5.40 18.50
CA GLU A 24 -26.21 5.48 18.01
C GLU A 24 -26.34 6.40 16.78
N LYS A 25 -25.70 7.57 16.81
CA LYS A 25 -25.76 8.56 15.72
C LYS A 25 -24.88 8.19 14.51
N SER A 26 -24.12 7.09 14.58
CA SER A 26 -23.20 6.71 13.51
C SER A 26 -23.90 6.10 12.28
N THR A 27 -23.40 6.47 11.10
CA THR A 27 -23.84 5.91 9.81
C THR A 27 -22.96 4.76 9.32
N LYS A 28 -21.89 4.42 10.06
CA LYS A 28 -21.01 3.29 9.68
C LYS A 28 -21.69 1.96 9.99
N VAL A 29 -21.53 1.00 9.08
CA VAL A 29 -22.13 -0.35 9.20
C VAL A 29 -21.65 -1.08 10.45
N ALA A 30 -20.38 -0.95 10.82
CA ALA A 30 -19.80 -1.61 11.98
C ALA A 30 -20.30 -1.01 13.30
N ASP A 31 -20.33 0.33 13.42
CA ASP A 31 -20.94 1.04 14.55
C ASP A 31 -22.42 0.66 14.71
N ARG A 32 -23.18 0.53 13.61
CA ARG A 32 -24.58 0.07 13.66
C ARG A 32 -24.72 -1.37 14.16
N ARG A 33 -23.82 -2.28 13.77
CA ARG A 33 -23.83 -3.66 14.27
C ARG A 33 -23.49 -3.71 15.76
N LEU A 34 -22.53 -2.90 16.20
CA LEU A 34 -22.19 -2.76 17.61
C LEU A 34 -23.37 -2.18 18.41
N TRP A 35 -24.03 -1.15 17.88
CA TRP A 35 -25.24 -0.59 18.47
C TRP A 35 -26.33 -1.67 18.61
N THR A 36 -26.66 -2.41 17.54
CA THR A 36 -27.65 -3.49 17.61
C THR A 36 -27.29 -4.55 18.65
N TYR A 37 -26.01 -4.94 18.74
CA TYR A 37 -25.52 -5.90 19.71
C TYR A 37 -25.68 -5.40 21.16
N LEU A 38 -25.31 -4.16 21.43
CA LEU A 38 -25.39 -3.58 22.77
C LEU A 38 -26.85 -3.28 23.18
N THR A 39 -27.68 -2.82 22.25
CA THR A 39 -29.09 -2.46 22.48
C THR A 39 -29.98 -3.69 22.62
N ALA A 40 -29.78 -4.76 21.84
CA ALA A 40 -30.64 -5.95 21.89
C ALA A 40 -30.39 -6.81 23.14
N TYR A 41 -29.17 -6.77 23.69
CA TYR A 41 -28.77 -7.60 24.83
C TYR A 41 -29.73 -7.54 26.04
N PRO A 42 -30.04 -6.37 26.63
CA PRO A 42 -30.90 -6.30 27.81
C PRO A 42 -32.31 -6.89 27.56
N TYR A 43 -32.87 -6.73 26.37
CA TYR A 43 -34.17 -7.30 26.01
C TYR A 43 -34.13 -8.83 25.92
N ILE A 44 -33.03 -9.40 25.41
CA ILE A 44 -32.85 -10.85 25.35
C ILE A 44 -32.73 -11.42 26.77
N ILE A 45 -31.92 -10.78 27.62
CA ILE A 45 -31.76 -11.20 29.03
C ILE A 45 -33.10 -11.11 29.76
N ASP A 46 -33.84 -10.02 29.60
CA ASP A 46 -35.17 -9.86 30.21
C ASP A 46 -36.16 -10.95 29.77
N PHE A 47 -36.17 -11.30 28.48
CA PHE A 47 -36.98 -12.41 27.97
C PHE A 47 -36.69 -13.72 28.71
N PHE A 48 -35.42 -14.12 28.81
CA PHE A 48 -35.05 -15.37 29.48
C PHE A 48 -35.23 -15.31 31.01
N ASN A 49 -35.02 -14.15 31.63
CA ASN A 49 -35.22 -13.95 33.07
C ASN A 49 -36.68 -14.14 33.49
N LYS A 50 -37.63 -13.70 32.65
CA LYS A 50 -39.08 -13.82 32.89
C LYS A 50 -39.64 -15.23 32.81
N LEU A 51 -38.91 -16.16 32.19
CA LEU A 51 -39.31 -17.56 32.15
C LEU A 51 -39.18 -18.16 33.56
N GLU A 52 -40.14 -18.95 34.01
CA GLU A 52 -39.98 -19.78 35.22
C GLU A 52 -39.25 -21.09 34.89
N SER A 53 -39.62 -21.67 33.76
CA SER A 53 -39.01 -22.85 33.14
C SER A 53 -38.95 -22.65 31.63
N ILE A 54 -38.02 -23.32 30.98
CA ILE A 54 -37.89 -23.40 29.52
C ILE A 54 -38.65 -24.65 29.06
N ASN A 55 -39.58 -24.48 28.14
CA ASN A 55 -40.25 -25.55 27.41
C ASN A 55 -39.69 -25.65 25.97
N PRO A 56 -40.12 -26.63 25.15
CA PRO A 56 -39.65 -26.77 23.77
C PRO A 56 -39.77 -25.48 22.93
N THR A 57 -40.87 -24.74 23.06
CA THR A 57 -41.10 -23.51 22.31
C THR A 57 -40.10 -22.43 22.67
N GLU A 58 -39.88 -22.17 23.97
CA GLU A 58 -38.88 -21.16 24.37
C GLU A 58 -37.46 -21.59 24.04
N LEU A 59 -37.16 -22.89 24.05
CA LEU A 59 -35.87 -23.42 23.63
C LEU A 59 -35.59 -23.15 22.14
N ILE A 60 -36.58 -23.38 21.27
CA ILE A 60 -36.46 -23.07 19.84
C ILE A 60 -36.36 -21.57 19.58
N ILE A 61 -37.17 -20.75 20.26
CA ILE A 61 -37.09 -19.28 20.18
C ILE A 61 -35.71 -18.81 20.63
N GLY A 62 -35.22 -19.34 21.76
CA GLY A 62 -33.90 -19.02 22.28
C GLY A 62 -32.77 -19.36 21.30
N ASN A 63 -32.87 -20.49 20.61
CA ASN A 63 -31.93 -20.87 19.58
C ASN A 63 -31.99 -19.92 18.37
N ALA A 64 -33.19 -19.51 17.95
CA ALA A 64 -33.36 -18.52 16.88
C ALA A 64 -32.74 -17.16 17.25
N VAL A 65 -32.88 -16.72 18.50
CA VAL A 65 -32.24 -15.50 19.03
C VAL A 65 -30.71 -15.60 18.97
N VAL A 66 -30.13 -16.74 19.38
CA VAL A 66 -28.69 -17.00 19.28
C VAL A 66 -28.20 -16.85 17.84
N TYR A 67 -28.94 -17.39 16.87
CA TYR A 67 -28.58 -17.26 15.46
C TYR A 67 -28.87 -15.89 14.86
N GLY A 68 -29.73 -15.07 15.47
CA GLY A 68 -29.81 -13.63 15.17
C GLY A 68 -28.52 -12.87 15.50
N TRP A 69 -27.68 -13.42 16.39
CA TRP A 69 -26.37 -12.89 16.77
C TRP A 69 -25.19 -13.58 16.07
N MET A 70 -25.46 -14.47 15.10
CA MET A 70 -24.44 -15.22 14.36
C MET A 70 -24.66 -15.11 12.83
N PRO A 71 -23.60 -15.16 12.01
CA PRO A 71 -23.73 -15.10 10.55
C PRO A 71 -24.21 -16.42 9.91
N THR A 72 -24.64 -17.40 10.71
CA THR A 72 -24.98 -18.76 10.28
C THR A 72 -26.47 -19.02 10.46
N THR A 73 -27.08 -19.74 9.54
CA THR A 73 -28.49 -20.16 9.67
C THR A 73 -28.63 -21.22 10.76
N MET A 74 -29.69 -21.10 11.58
CA MET A 74 -30.06 -22.10 12.57
C MET A 74 -30.29 -23.47 11.92
N ASN A 75 -29.72 -24.52 12.52
CA ASN A 75 -29.93 -25.90 12.10
C ASN A 75 -29.96 -26.81 13.33
N LEU A 76 -31.12 -27.43 13.58
CA LEU A 76 -31.31 -28.37 14.69
C LEU A 76 -30.79 -29.75 14.26
N ARG A 77 -29.81 -30.32 14.97
CA ARG A 77 -29.24 -31.64 14.63
C ARG A 77 -29.74 -32.78 15.50
N THR A 78 -30.70 -32.51 16.38
CA THR A 78 -31.42 -33.52 17.16
C THR A 78 -32.88 -33.11 17.28
N ASN A 79 -33.77 -34.10 17.37
CA ASN A 79 -35.19 -33.93 17.66
C ASN A 79 -35.53 -34.28 19.12
N ASP A 80 -34.54 -34.73 19.90
CA ASP A 80 -34.71 -35.06 21.31
C ASP A 80 -34.56 -33.80 22.17
N LEU A 81 -35.65 -33.02 22.25
CA LEU A 81 -35.71 -31.80 23.04
C LEU A 81 -35.79 -32.09 24.54
N GLU A 82 -36.44 -33.19 24.93
CA GLU A 82 -36.62 -33.55 26.34
C GLU A 82 -35.29 -33.81 27.04
N ALA A 83 -34.33 -34.47 26.35
CA ALA A 83 -33.00 -34.73 26.89
C ALA A 83 -32.24 -33.46 27.31
N VAL A 84 -32.51 -32.30 26.68
CA VAL A 84 -31.82 -31.04 27.00
C VAL A 84 -32.63 -30.11 27.90
N LEU A 85 -33.95 -30.29 27.99
CA LEU A 85 -34.82 -29.44 28.80
C LEU A 85 -34.61 -29.63 30.30
N ALA A 86 -34.40 -30.86 30.77
CA ALA A 86 -34.18 -31.13 32.19
C ALA A 86 -32.89 -30.45 32.72
N PRO A 87 -31.71 -30.59 32.07
CA PRO A 87 -30.51 -29.86 32.48
C PRO A 87 -30.66 -28.33 32.42
N LEU A 88 -31.33 -27.79 31.39
CA LEU A 88 -31.55 -26.34 31.25
C LEU A 88 -32.49 -25.78 32.33
N ASN A 89 -33.54 -26.52 32.68
CA ASN A 89 -34.46 -26.10 33.74
C ASN A 89 -33.82 -26.17 35.12
N GLN A 90 -32.98 -27.18 35.35
CA GLN A 90 -32.20 -27.27 36.58
C GLN A 90 -31.16 -26.14 36.66
N LEU A 91 -30.46 -25.85 35.56
CA LEU A 91 -29.53 -24.74 35.43
C LEU A 91 -30.18 -23.41 35.84
N LYS A 92 -31.37 -23.14 35.30
CA LYS A 92 -32.12 -21.91 35.54
C LYS A 92 -32.52 -21.74 37.01
N LYS A 93 -32.80 -22.85 37.71
CA LYS A 93 -33.17 -22.85 39.13
C LYS A 93 -31.96 -22.75 40.07
N GLU A 94 -30.88 -23.46 39.76
CA GLU A 94 -29.79 -23.73 40.73
C GLU A 94 -28.50 -22.93 40.48
N LYS A 95 -28.42 -22.14 39.41
CA LYS A 95 -27.19 -21.42 39.00
C LYS A 95 -25.95 -22.33 38.96
N ARG A 96 -26.10 -23.56 38.45
CA ARG A 96 -25.02 -24.56 38.36
C ARG A 96 -24.28 -24.51 37.02
N LYS A 97 -23.20 -25.27 36.86
CA LYS A 97 -22.62 -25.58 35.55
C LYS A 97 -23.13 -26.96 35.08
N LEU A 98 -23.41 -27.07 33.78
CA LEU A 98 -23.61 -28.33 33.08
C LEU A 98 -22.32 -29.15 33.06
N ASN A 99 -22.44 -30.47 33.17
CA ASN A 99 -21.32 -31.38 32.92
C ASN A 99 -21.07 -31.56 31.41
N SER A 100 -19.97 -32.22 31.03
CA SER A 100 -19.56 -32.37 29.63
C SER A 100 -20.58 -33.12 28.77
N ASP A 101 -21.32 -34.07 29.34
CA ASP A 101 -22.34 -34.86 28.63
C ASP A 101 -23.60 -34.03 28.38
N GLU A 102 -24.09 -33.33 29.41
CA GLU A 102 -25.21 -32.38 29.30
C GLU A 102 -24.91 -31.27 28.28
N PHE A 103 -23.68 -30.74 28.30
CA PHE A 103 -23.24 -29.74 27.34
C PHE A 103 -23.18 -30.32 25.92
N SER A 104 -22.67 -31.55 25.77
CA SER A 104 -22.59 -32.23 24.47
C SER A 104 -23.97 -32.44 23.85
N GLN A 105 -24.97 -32.83 24.64
CA GLN A 105 -26.35 -32.97 24.18
C GLN A 105 -26.93 -31.63 23.72
N LEU A 106 -26.75 -30.56 24.50
CA LEU A 106 -27.20 -29.22 24.12
C LEU A 106 -26.49 -28.71 22.87
N LYS A 107 -25.20 -29.00 22.73
CA LYS A 107 -24.40 -28.66 21.55
C LYS A 107 -25.01 -29.24 20.28
N LEU A 108 -25.45 -30.49 20.28
CA LEU A 108 -26.11 -31.11 19.13
C LEU A 108 -27.36 -30.33 18.70
N LEU A 109 -28.16 -29.85 19.65
CA LEU A 109 -29.34 -29.03 19.35
C LEU A 109 -28.96 -27.68 18.70
N VAL A 110 -27.87 -27.06 19.17
CA VAL A 110 -27.41 -25.75 18.68
C VAL A 110 -26.39 -25.93 17.53
N ASN A 111 -26.81 -26.59 16.45
CA ASN A 111 -26.02 -26.86 15.23
C ASN A 111 -24.65 -27.51 15.47
N ASN A 112 -24.53 -28.34 16.51
CA ASN A 112 -23.25 -28.88 16.96
C ASN A 112 -22.19 -27.78 17.22
N SER A 113 -22.60 -26.65 17.80
CA SER A 113 -21.77 -25.45 17.99
C SER A 113 -21.58 -25.09 19.46
N VAL A 114 -20.34 -25.15 19.97
CA VAL A 114 -19.96 -24.64 21.30
C VAL A 114 -20.23 -23.14 21.40
N THR A 115 -19.91 -22.38 20.34
CA THR A 115 -20.18 -20.95 20.24
C THR A 115 -21.66 -20.61 20.37
N GLY A 116 -22.54 -21.38 19.71
CA GLY A 116 -23.99 -21.19 19.86
C GLY A 116 -24.48 -21.61 21.24
N THR A 117 -24.00 -22.75 21.73
CA THR A 117 -24.37 -23.31 23.04
C THR A 117 -24.03 -22.37 24.18
N SER A 118 -22.82 -21.79 24.18
CA SER A 118 -22.40 -20.80 25.20
C SER A 118 -23.26 -19.53 25.20
N LYS A 119 -23.73 -19.06 24.03
CA LYS A 119 -24.65 -17.91 23.95
C LYS A 119 -26.01 -18.25 24.55
N LEU A 120 -26.56 -19.41 24.21
CA LEU A 120 -27.83 -19.86 24.77
C LEU A 120 -27.74 -19.96 26.31
N LEU A 121 -26.68 -20.59 26.81
CA LEU A 121 -26.44 -20.73 28.25
C LEU A 121 -26.23 -19.37 28.93
N HIS A 122 -25.50 -18.45 28.30
CA HIS A 122 -25.34 -17.09 28.81
C HIS A 122 -26.66 -16.35 28.92
N PHE A 123 -27.55 -16.46 27.93
CA PHE A 123 -28.84 -15.79 27.99
C PHE A 123 -29.76 -16.38 29.07
N ILE A 124 -29.63 -17.67 29.37
CA ILE A 124 -30.41 -18.35 30.42
C ILE A 124 -29.86 -18.06 31.82
N GLN A 125 -28.54 -18.01 31.96
CA GLN A 125 -27.85 -17.82 33.24
C GLN A 125 -26.59 -16.94 33.04
N PRO A 126 -26.77 -15.62 32.88
CA PRO A 126 -25.68 -14.68 32.56
C PRO A 126 -24.68 -14.50 33.71
N GLU A 127 -24.97 -14.96 34.92
CA GLU A 127 -24.05 -14.94 36.05
C GLU A 127 -23.01 -16.06 36.01
N VAL A 128 -23.31 -17.17 35.31
CA VAL A 128 -22.48 -18.39 35.34
C VAL A 128 -21.70 -18.57 34.04
N TYR A 129 -22.31 -18.25 32.90
CA TYR A 129 -21.73 -18.57 31.60
C TYR A 129 -21.27 -17.32 30.86
N PRO A 130 -19.97 -17.05 30.73
CA PRO A 130 -19.50 -16.10 29.74
C PRO A 130 -19.70 -16.65 28.33
N ILE A 131 -20.00 -15.76 27.38
CA ILE A 131 -20.12 -16.13 25.96
C ILE A 131 -18.74 -16.57 25.44
N TRP A 132 -18.73 -17.64 24.65
CA TRP A 132 -17.56 -18.09 23.90
C TRP A 132 -17.79 -17.88 22.42
N ASP A 133 -16.86 -17.18 21.78
CA ASP A 133 -16.91 -16.96 20.35
C ASP A 133 -15.50 -16.94 19.73
N SER A 134 -15.44 -16.74 18.41
CA SER A 134 -14.18 -16.75 17.68
C SER A 134 -13.28 -15.54 17.96
N ARG A 135 -13.79 -14.47 18.57
CA ARG A 135 -13.01 -13.30 18.97
C ARG A 135 -12.45 -13.46 20.38
N VAL A 136 -13.27 -13.93 21.32
CA VAL A 136 -12.88 -14.34 22.67
C VAL A 136 -11.81 -15.42 22.58
N ASN A 137 -12.04 -16.48 21.80
CA ASN A 137 -11.04 -17.53 21.62
C ASN A 137 -9.73 -16.98 21.06
N ARG A 138 -9.79 -16.08 20.06
CA ARG A 138 -8.60 -15.46 19.48
C ARG A 138 -7.86 -14.58 20.47
N PHE A 139 -8.60 -13.87 21.33
CA PHE A 139 -8.00 -13.06 22.39
C PHE A 139 -7.15 -13.93 23.32
N ILE A 140 -7.68 -15.08 23.72
CA ILE A 140 -7.05 -15.96 24.71
C ILE A 140 -5.97 -16.86 24.09
N SER A 141 -6.23 -17.45 22.93
CA SER A 141 -5.35 -18.44 22.29
C SER A 141 -4.44 -17.85 21.20
N GLY A 142 -4.74 -16.65 20.70
CA GLY A 142 -4.08 -16.08 19.51
C GLY A 142 -4.55 -16.70 18.19
N SER A 143 -5.50 -17.65 18.21
CA SER A 143 -5.96 -18.43 17.07
C SER A 143 -7.49 -18.42 16.97
N THR A 144 -8.02 -18.59 15.76
CA THR A 144 -9.46 -18.85 15.55
C THR A 144 -9.77 -20.35 15.41
N LYS A 145 -8.75 -21.21 15.47
CA LYS A 145 -8.91 -22.66 15.50
C LYS A 145 -9.49 -23.09 16.85
N ASP A 146 -10.16 -24.24 16.90
CA ASP A 146 -10.64 -24.89 18.13
C ASP A 146 -11.81 -24.22 18.87
N THR A 147 -12.53 -23.30 18.21
CA THR A 147 -13.74 -22.67 18.79
C THR A 147 -14.89 -23.64 19.07
N ASN A 148 -14.86 -24.84 18.49
CA ASN A 148 -15.93 -25.83 18.60
C ASN A 148 -15.59 -27.05 19.48
N THR A 149 -14.61 -26.90 20.36
CA THR A 149 -14.13 -27.95 21.28
C THR A 149 -14.67 -27.70 22.68
N ILE A 150 -15.24 -28.73 23.33
CA ILE A 150 -15.87 -28.59 24.65
C ILE A 150 -14.80 -28.31 25.72
N SER A 151 -13.68 -29.03 25.68
CA SER A 151 -12.55 -28.84 26.61
C SER A 151 -12.02 -27.40 26.62
N ALA A 152 -11.93 -26.77 25.45
CA ALA A 152 -11.51 -25.37 25.34
C ALA A 152 -12.48 -24.41 26.05
N TYR A 153 -13.78 -24.70 26.00
CA TYR A 153 -14.78 -23.91 26.72
C TYR A 153 -14.76 -24.20 28.23
N GLU A 154 -14.55 -25.44 28.65
CA GLU A 154 -14.42 -25.80 30.07
C GLU A 154 -13.22 -25.11 30.72
N GLU A 155 -12.07 -25.12 30.07
CA GLU A 155 -10.90 -24.37 30.53
C GLU A 155 -11.18 -22.86 30.59
N TYR A 156 -12.00 -22.31 29.68
CA TYR A 156 -12.41 -20.90 29.68
C TYR A 156 -13.34 -20.57 30.86
N LEU A 157 -14.22 -21.50 31.25
CA LEU A 157 -15.06 -21.37 32.42
C LEU A 157 -14.26 -21.40 33.73
N LEU A 158 -13.17 -22.17 33.79
CA LEU A 158 -12.27 -22.17 34.95
C LEU A 158 -11.54 -20.83 35.09
N LEU A 159 -11.05 -20.29 33.98
CA LEU A 159 -10.41 -18.97 33.94
C LEU A 159 -11.38 -17.85 34.37
N PHE A 160 -12.65 -17.93 33.95
CA PHE A 160 -13.68 -17.00 34.39
C PHE A 160 -13.87 -17.05 35.92
N ASP A 161 -13.99 -18.24 36.50
CA ASP A 161 -14.20 -18.38 37.95
C ASP A 161 -13.04 -17.77 38.76
N GLU A 162 -11.80 -17.98 38.29
CA GLU A 162 -10.60 -17.39 38.89
C GLU A 162 -10.65 -15.87 38.88
N ILE A 163 -10.96 -15.27 37.72
CA ILE A 163 -10.96 -13.82 37.53
C ILE A 163 -12.16 -13.16 38.21
N ALA A 164 -13.33 -13.80 38.18
CA ALA A 164 -14.55 -13.30 38.83
C ALA A 164 -14.40 -13.19 40.35
N GLY A 165 -13.51 -14.00 40.96
CA GLY A 165 -13.18 -13.95 42.38
C GLY A 165 -12.29 -12.79 42.82
N ASP A 166 -11.65 -12.07 41.87
CA ASP A 166 -10.73 -10.99 42.21
C ASP A 166 -11.44 -9.64 42.38
N LYS A 167 -11.14 -8.95 43.49
CA LYS A 167 -11.75 -7.67 43.86
C LYS A 167 -11.52 -6.56 42.83
N ARG A 168 -10.41 -6.60 42.08
CA ARG A 168 -10.10 -5.62 41.03
C ARG A 168 -11.03 -5.75 39.83
N PHE A 169 -11.52 -6.96 39.56
CA PHE A 169 -12.48 -7.19 38.48
C PHE A 169 -13.84 -6.57 38.80
N VAL A 170 -14.24 -6.49 40.07
CA VAL A 170 -15.47 -5.81 40.51
C VAL A 170 -15.45 -4.31 40.18
N GLN A 171 -14.29 -3.66 40.32
CA GLN A 171 -14.12 -2.25 39.94
C GLN A 171 -14.29 -2.07 38.43
N LEU A 172 -13.79 -3.02 37.64
CA LEU A 172 -13.90 -3.02 36.19
C LEU A 172 -15.35 -3.13 35.71
N ILE A 173 -16.13 -4.01 36.35
CA ILE A 173 -17.57 -4.17 36.09
C ILE A 173 -18.32 -2.86 36.36
N SER A 174 -17.96 -2.16 37.44
CA SER A 174 -18.59 -0.89 37.81
C SER A 174 -18.35 0.17 36.74
N SER A 175 -17.11 0.33 36.27
CA SER A 175 -16.76 1.26 35.18
C SER A 175 -17.52 0.96 33.88
N LEU A 176 -17.60 -0.31 33.49
CA LEU A 176 -18.35 -0.71 32.30
C LEU A 176 -19.84 -0.49 32.45
N THR A 177 -20.40 -0.73 33.65
CA THR A 177 -21.80 -0.47 33.92
C THR A 177 -22.12 1.03 33.85
N GLU A 178 -21.22 1.92 34.29
CA GLU A 178 -21.42 3.37 34.13
C GLU A 178 -21.42 3.83 32.67
N LYS A 179 -20.68 3.12 31.80
CA LYS A 179 -20.62 3.40 30.35
C LYS A 179 -21.81 2.84 29.57
N LEU A 180 -22.61 1.98 30.19
CA LEU A 180 -23.76 1.33 29.57
C LEU A 180 -25.04 1.80 30.26
N ASP A 181 -26.13 1.99 29.52
CA ASP A 181 -27.43 2.32 30.13
C ASP A 181 -28.14 1.11 30.76
N TYR A 182 -27.39 0.06 31.14
CA TYR A 182 -27.92 -1.13 31.82
C TYR A 182 -26.87 -1.86 32.65
N THR A 183 -27.33 -2.56 33.68
CA THR A 183 -26.47 -3.39 34.55
C THR A 183 -25.96 -4.63 33.82
N ILE A 184 -24.66 -4.92 33.96
CA ILE A 184 -24.04 -6.13 33.40
C ILE A 184 -23.54 -7.07 34.49
N THR A 185 -23.56 -8.37 34.21
CA THR A 185 -22.99 -9.41 35.08
C THR A 185 -21.47 -9.50 34.93
N ALA A 186 -20.80 -10.18 35.87
CA ALA A 186 -19.38 -10.48 35.76
C ALA A 186 -19.04 -11.26 34.48
N ALA A 187 -19.85 -12.26 34.12
CA ALA A 187 -19.63 -13.04 32.90
C ALA A 187 -19.81 -12.21 31.63
N ARG A 188 -20.76 -11.26 31.65
CA ARG A 188 -20.95 -10.32 30.55
C ARG A 188 -19.78 -9.36 30.42
N ALA A 189 -19.32 -8.76 31.52
CA ALA A 189 -18.14 -7.90 31.51
C ALA A 189 -16.89 -8.64 30.99
N PHE A 190 -16.69 -9.86 31.49
CA PHE A 190 -15.56 -10.72 31.13
C PHE A 190 -15.50 -10.94 29.61
N GLU A 191 -16.59 -11.46 29.03
CA GLU A 191 -16.64 -11.65 27.58
C GLU A 191 -16.56 -10.32 26.82
N MET A 192 -17.32 -9.31 27.24
CA MET A 192 -17.43 -8.06 26.50
C MET A 192 -16.07 -7.36 26.37
N ILE A 193 -15.23 -7.37 27.40
CA ILE A 193 -13.87 -6.82 27.33
C ILE A 193 -13.08 -7.53 26.23
N MET A 194 -13.10 -8.86 26.17
CA MET A 194 -12.34 -9.63 25.19
C MET A 194 -12.91 -9.49 23.77
N TYR A 195 -14.24 -9.57 23.63
CA TYR A 195 -14.95 -9.42 22.38
C TYR A 195 -14.72 -8.04 21.76
N LEU A 196 -14.87 -7.00 22.57
CA LEU A 196 -14.65 -5.62 22.15
C LEU A 196 -13.18 -5.30 21.96
N SER A 197 -12.26 -5.91 22.72
CA SER A 197 -10.82 -5.73 22.47
C SER A 197 -10.44 -6.14 21.06
N ASP A 198 -11.01 -7.21 20.51
CA ASP A 198 -10.78 -7.62 19.12
C ASP A 198 -11.58 -6.76 18.11
N LEU A 199 -12.81 -6.34 18.44
CA LEU A 199 -13.62 -5.44 17.60
C LEU A 199 -12.98 -4.03 17.47
N PHE A 200 -12.52 -3.47 18.58
CA PHE A 200 -11.76 -2.23 18.61
C PHE A 200 -10.32 -2.41 18.13
N LYS A 201 -9.74 -3.61 18.05
CA LYS A 201 -8.51 -3.87 17.24
C LYS A 201 -8.82 -3.91 15.73
N LEU A 202 -10.04 -4.27 15.34
CA LEU A 202 -10.52 -4.19 13.96
C LEU A 202 -10.79 -2.73 13.55
N GLU A 203 -11.26 -1.86 14.46
CA GLU A 203 -11.58 -0.46 14.18
C GLU A 203 -10.56 0.59 14.65
N ARG A 204 -9.88 0.39 15.79
CA ARG A 204 -8.72 1.15 16.28
C ARG A 204 -7.45 0.27 16.20
N VAL A 205 -6.30 0.87 15.92
CA VAL A 205 -5.03 0.21 15.51
C VAL A 205 -4.53 -0.90 16.48
N PRO A 206 -3.72 -1.88 16.00
CA PRO A 206 -3.20 -3.02 16.77
C PRO A 206 -2.23 -2.59 17.88
N ARG A 207 -2.25 -3.28 19.02
CA ARG A 207 -1.25 -3.11 20.08
C ARG A 207 -0.27 -4.30 20.09
N ALA A 208 1.01 -3.95 20.12
CA ALA A 208 2.15 -4.85 20.12
C ALA A 208 2.51 -5.35 21.53
N LEU A 209 3.11 -6.55 21.53
CA LEU A 209 4.09 -7.13 22.47
C LEU A 209 3.66 -7.48 23.92
N SER A 210 3.61 -8.79 24.19
CA SER A 210 4.32 -9.39 25.32
C SER A 210 5.14 -10.61 24.84
N GLU A 211 6.44 -10.49 25.11
CA GLU A 211 7.50 -11.46 25.41
C GLU A 211 7.87 -12.63 24.48
N ALA A 212 9.09 -12.48 23.94
CA ALA A 212 10.18 -13.45 23.85
C ALA A 212 9.91 -14.83 23.21
N ASN A 213 10.25 -14.93 21.91
CA ASN A 213 11.38 -15.78 21.50
C ASN A 213 11.86 -15.43 20.06
N THR A 214 13.12 -14.98 19.98
CA THR A 214 14.06 -15.08 18.85
C THR A 214 13.55 -14.85 17.42
N THR A 215 13.49 -13.59 16.98
CA THR A 215 14.11 -13.00 15.77
C THR A 215 13.52 -11.61 15.53
N SER A 216 14.37 -10.59 15.45
CA SER A 216 14.00 -9.17 15.32
C SER A 216 13.38 -8.86 13.95
N SER A 217 12.07 -9.01 13.78
CA SER A 217 11.38 -8.49 12.59
C SER A 217 10.58 -7.24 12.94
N VAL A 218 10.89 -6.13 12.28
CA VAL A 218 10.07 -4.91 12.27
C VAL A 218 8.63 -5.31 11.97
N SER A 219 7.71 -5.06 12.91
CA SER A 219 6.29 -5.40 12.75
C SER A 219 5.60 -4.41 11.80
N ILE A 220 5.83 -4.56 10.50
CA ILE A 220 5.03 -3.89 9.48
C ILE A 220 3.69 -4.64 9.38
N PRO A 221 2.54 -3.97 9.55
CA PRO A 221 1.24 -4.64 9.46
C PRO A 221 1.11 -5.40 8.13
N ARG A 222 0.54 -6.62 8.16
CA ARG A 222 0.49 -7.51 6.99
C ARG A 222 -0.12 -6.84 5.74
N TYR A 223 -1.18 -6.04 5.93
CA TYR A 223 -1.84 -5.30 4.85
C TYR A 223 -0.98 -4.20 4.20
N LYS A 224 0.18 -3.88 4.80
CA LYS A 224 1.21 -2.96 4.31
C LYS A 224 2.46 -3.68 3.81
N ARG A 225 2.67 -4.93 4.23
CA ARG A 225 3.87 -5.73 4.00
C ARG A 225 3.77 -6.67 2.79
N ASP A 226 2.56 -7.04 2.38
CA ASP A 226 2.32 -8.07 1.35
C ASP A 226 1.44 -7.51 0.19
N VAL A 227 1.78 -6.33 -0.35
CA VAL A 227 0.92 -5.62 -1.32
C VAL A 227 1.69 -5.01 -2.48
N PHE A 228 1.04 -4.96 -3.66
CA PHE A 228 1.46 -4.15 -4.80
C PHE A 228 0.71 -2.81 -4.73
N VAL A 229 1.41 -1.70 -4.49
CA VAL A 229 0.77 -0.40 -4.20
C VAL A 229 1.45 0.77 -4.90
N PHE A 230 0.63 1.74 -5.29
CA PHE A 230 1.12 3.02 -5.79
C PHE A 230 1.10 4.07 -4.67
N ILE A 231 2.23 4.73 -4.48
CA ILE A 231 2.52 5.69 -3.41
C ILE A 231 2.55 7.10 -3.97
N SER A 232 1.88 8.01 -3.29
CA SER A 232 1.83 9.42 -3.68
C SER A 232 2.82 10.25 -2.90
N ASN A 233 3.41 11.26 -3.51
CA ASN A 233 4.12 12.27 -2.72
C ASN A 233 3.13 12.95 -1.76
N LEU A 234 3.51 13.07 -0.50
CA LEU A 234 2.72 13.75 0.53
C LEU A 234 2.76 15.25 0.28
N GLY A 235 1.60 15.88 0.21
CA GLY A 235 1.44 17.32 0.05
C GLY A 235 -0.02 17.72 0.19
N GLU A 236 -0.28 19.02 0.12
CA GLU A 236 -1.63 19.58 0.33
C GLU A 236 -2.64 19.03 -0.69
N VAL A 237 -2.25 18.94 -1.96
CA VAL A 237 -3.12 18.45 -3.05
C VAL A 237 -3.39 16.93 -2.95
N THR A 238 -2.46 16.18 -2.36
CA THR A 238 -2.56 14.70 -2.33
C THR A 238 -3.12 14.16 -1.02
N ALA A 239 -3.10 14.96 0.05
CA ALA A 239 -3.59 14.58 1.38
C ALA A 239 -4.25 15.80 2.04
N ASP A 240 -5.47 16.15 1.62
CA ASP A 240 -6.23 17.28 2.15
C ASP A 240 -7.31 16.79 3.13
N PRO A 241 -7.27 17.18 4.43
CA PRO A 241 -8.31 16.87 5.39
C PRO A 241 -9.71 17.35 4.99
N LEU A 242 -9.81 18.43 4.22
CA LEU A 242 -11.07 19.01 3.76
C LEU A 242 -11.64 18.31 2.52
N ASN A 243 -10.83 17.52 1.83
CA ASN A 243 -11.24 16.79 0.64
C ASN A 243 -11.10 15.28 0.85
N PRO A 244 -12.19 14.58 1.27
CA PRO A 244 -12.13 13.16 1.59
C PRO A 244 -11.72 12.26 0.41
N SER A 245 -11.82 12.74 -0.84
CA SER A 245 -11.37 11.97 -2.00
C SER A 245 -9.86 11.72 -1.98
N THR A 246 -9.07 12.67 -1.44
CA THR A 246 -7.61 12.57 -1.32
C THR A 246 -7.18 11.41 -0.42
N LEU A 247 -8.07 10.94 0.46
CA LEU A 247 -7.86 9.84 1.40
C LEU A 247 -7.92 8.46 0.75
N LYS A 248 -8.38 8.35 -0.51
CA LYS A 248 -8.50 7.05 -1.18
C LYS A 248 -7.15 6.52 -1.72
N ARG A 249 -6.04 7.17 -1.34
CA ARG A 249 -4.67 6.76 -1.69
C ARG A 249 -4.18 5.64 -0.77
N ASP A 250 -3.38 4.72 -1.30
CA ASP A 250 -2.89 3.53 -0.57
C ASP A 250 -1.70 3.86 0.35
N GLY A 251 -0.91 4.87 -0.02
CA GLY A 251 0.20 5.33 0.78
C GLY A 251 0.82 6.63 0.31
N TYR A 252 1.72 7.14 1.13
CA TYR A 252 2.41 8.40 0.94
C TYR A 252 3.92 8.28 1.10
N LEU A 253 4.66 9.10 0.37
CA LEU A 253 6.10 9.30 0.51
C LEU A 253 6.38 10.77 0.82
N LEU A 254 7.21 11.04 1.82
CA LEU A 254 7.69 12.39 2.14
C LEU A 254 9.22 12.40 2.16
N SER A 255 9.81 13.30 1.39
CA SER A 255 11.25 13.56 1.41
C SER A 255 11.63 14.48 2.57
N GLU A 256 12.80 14.26 3.17
CA GLU A 256 13.36 15.14 4.21
C GLU A 256 13.37 16.61 3.76
N HIS A 257 13.63 16.86 2.48
CA HIS A 257 13.76 18.20 1.91
C HIS A 257 12.46 19.01 2.06
N TYR A 258 11.31 18.33 2.04
CA TYR A 258 9.98 18.93 2.20
C TYR A 258 9.41 18.69 3.61
N THR A 259 10.21 18.20 4.56
CA THR A 259 9.78 17.95 5.93
C THR A 259 9.84 19.23 6.75
N ASN A 260 8.68 19.75 7.12
CA ASN A 260 8.45 20.92 7.96
C ASN A 260 7.29 20.62 8.92
N THR A 261 6.90 21.56 9.78
CA THR A 261 5.83 21.37 10.77
C THR A 261 4.53 20.88 10.11
N ASP A 262 4.06 21.57 9.08
CA ASP A 262 2.79 21.26 8.41
C ASP A 262 2.82 19.88 7.74
N SER A 263 3.94 19.51 7.10
CA SER A 263 4.06 18.20 6.44
C SER A 263 4.24 17.07 7.45
N VAL A 264 4.85 17.32 8.62
CA VAL A 264 4.90 16.35 9.73
C VAL A 264 3.51 16.12 10.31
N GLU A 265 2.74 17.18 10.58
CA GLU A 265 1.36 17.05 11.06
C GLU A 265 0.50 16.26 10.06
N ARG A 266 0.61 16.59 8.77
CA ARG A 266 -0.07 15.87 7.70
C ARG A 266 0.37 14.40 7.62
N ALA A 267 1.65 14.12 7.80
CA ALA A 267 2.18 12.75 7.79
C ALA A 267 1.65 11.92 8.97
N LEU A 268 1.64 12.50 10.17
CA LEU A 268 1.08 11.86 11.36
C LEU A 268 -0.42 11.64 11.21
N TRP A 269 -1.13 12.59 10.60
CA TRP A 269 -2.55 12.46 10.27
C TRP A 269 -2.80 11.30 9.30
N VAL A 270 -2.13 11.23 8.15
CA VAL A 270 -2.32 10.08 7.22
C VAL A 270 -1.87 8.74 7.84
N ARG A 271 -0.85 8.75 8.72
CA ARG A 271 -0.43 7.57 9.47
C ARG A 271 -1.53 7.10 10.43
N SER A 272 -2.19 8.01 11.15
CA SER A 272 -3.29 7.68 12.06
C SER A 272 -4.45 6.97 11.33
N ARG A 273 -4.59 7.24 10.03
CA ARG A 273 -5.57 6.63 9.13
C ARG A 273 -5.15 5.31 8.52
N LYS A 274 -4.05 4.72 9.00
CA LYS A 274 -3.53 3.42 8.54
C LYS A 274 -3.00 3.42 7.10
N ASN A 275 -2.75 4.56 6.44
CA ASN A 275 -2.07 4.60 5.14
C ASN A 275 -0.60 4.14 5.26
N LEU A 276 -0.02 3.60 4.19
CA LEU A 276 1.43 3.36 4.14
C LEU A 276 2.16 4.72 4.12
N LEU A 277 3.31 4.79 4.78
CA LEU A 277 4.10 6.03 4.87
C LEU A 277 5.57 5.66 4.71
N ILE A 278 6.22 6.28 3.73
CA ILE A 278 7.63 6.08 3.39
C ILE A 278 8.35 7.42 3.58
N SER A 279 9.49 7.43 4.27
CA SER A 279 10.37 8.59 4.34
C SER A 279 11.49 8.47 3.32
N ASP A 280 11.69 9.50 2.50
CA ASP A 280 12.77 9.60 1.52
C ASP A 280 13.89 10.51 2.05
N ASN A 281 15.14 10.19 1.68
CA ASN A 281 16.34 10.90 2.10
C ASN A 281 16.56 12.22 1.31
N GLY A 282 15.81 12.43 0.21
CA GLY A 282 15.86 13.65 -0.60
C GLY A 282 17.12 13.82 -1.45
N ASN A 283 17.94 12.76 -1.58
CA ASN A 283 19.23 12.85 -2.25
C ASN A 283 19.12 13.15 -3.75
N TRP A 284 17.99 12.85 -4.39
CA TRP A 284 17.79 13.16 -5.80
C TRP A 284 18.07 14.64 -6.16
N THR A 285 17.65 15.58 -5.30
CA THR A 285 17.90 17.02 -5.51
C THR A 285 19.39 17.34 -5.44
N ARG A 286 20.12 16.72 -4.50
CA ARG A 286 21.58 16.88 -4.33
C ARG A 286 22.34 16.31 -5.52
N MET A 287 22.04 15.05 -5.89
CA MET A 287 22.63 14.37 -7.05
C MET A 287 22.39 15.17 -8.34
N SER A 288 21.17 15.68 -8.54
CA SER A 288 20.83 16.51 -9.70
C SER A 288 21.62 17.83 -9.71
N GLY A 289 21.84 18.44 -8.54
CA GLY A 289 22.65 19.64 -8.39
C GLY A 289 24.12 19.42 -8.73
N ILE A 290 24.70 18.30 -8.30
CA ILE A 290 26.07 17.91 -8.67
C ILE A 290 26.15 17.65 -10.17
N ALA A 291 25.27 16.81 -10.71
CA ALA A 291 25.27 16.47 -12.13
C ALA A 291 25.11 17.71 -13.00
N LYS A 292 24.26 18.66 -12.63
CA LYS A 292 24.11 19.93 -13.38
C LYS A 292 25.44 20.69 -13.54
N LYS A 293 26.33 20.63 -12.54
CA LYS A 293 27.65 21.30 -12.58
C LYS A 293 28.67 20.56 -13.45
N LEU A 294 28.53 19.24 -13.57
CA LEU A 294 29.49 18.37 -14.27
C LEU A 294 29.00 17.88 -15.64
N ARG A 295 27.72 18.12 -15.97
CA ARG A 295 27.06 17.56 -17.16
C ARG A 295 27.72 18.02 -18.45
N GLU A 296 28.04 19.31 -18.57
CA GLU A 296 28.63 19.86 -19.79
C GLU A 296 29.96 19.18 -20.15
N GLU A 297 30.86 19.03 -19.16
CA GLU A 297 32.13 18.33 -19.32
C GLU A 297 31.94 16.86 -19.69
N GLY A 298 30.99 16.16 -19.03
CA GLY A 298 30.65 14.79 -19.36
C GLY A 298 30.05 14.62 -20.76
N GLU A 299 29.21 15.57 -21.20
CA GLU A 299 28.63 15.58 -22.54
C GLU A 299 29.68 15.83 -23.63
N ILE A 300 30.64 16.74 -23.40
CA ILE A 300 31.77 16.96 -24.31
C ILE A 300 32.57 15.67 -24.49
N LEU A 301 32.91 15.00 -23.39
CA LEU A 301 33.67 13.75 -23.44
C LEU A 301 32.89 12.61 -24.10
N LEU A 302 31.59 12.50 -23.83
CA LEU A 302 30.72 11.51 -24.48
C LEU A 302 30.60 11.76 -25.99
N ASN A 303 30.49 13.01 -26.42
CA ASN A 303 30.43 13.34 -27.84
C ASN A 303 31.76 13.02 -28.53
N LEU A 304 32.90 13.36 -27.91
CA LEU A 304 34.22 12.96 -28.40
C LEU A 304 34.33 11.44 -28.56
N ALA A 305 33.88 10.66 -27.57
CA ALA A 305 33.88 9.21 -27.66
C ALA A 305 32.96 8.68 -28.78
N LYS A 306 31.80 9.30 -28.99
CA LYS A 306 30.88 8.93 -30.09
C LYS A 306 31.49 9.22 -31.45
N ASP A 307 32.18 10.34 -31.59
CA ASP A 307 32.86 10.72 -32.82
C ASP A 307 34.03 9.77 -33.11
N GLU A 308 34.88 9.45 -32.12
CA GLU A 308 35.95 8.45 -32.28
C GLU A 308 35.39 7.07 -32.63
N MET A 309 34.35 6.61 -31.92
CA MET A 309 33.72 5.31 -32.21
C MET A 309 33.14 5.27 -33.64
N SER A 310 32.53 6.36 -34.10
CA SER A 310 31.97 6.46 -35.46
C SER A 310 33.06 6.50 -36.54
N ASN A 311 34.17 7.18 -36.28
CA ASN A 311 35.24 7.36 -37.27
C ASN A 311 36.24 6.20 -37.31
N ASN A 312 36.56 5.63 -36.15
CA ASN A 312 37.66 4.68 -35.97
C ASN A 312 37.18 3.26 -35.60
N GLY A 313 35.89 3.09 -35.27
CA GLY A 313 35.33 1.81 -34.79
C GLY A 313 35.82 1.38 -33.40
N SER A 314 36.60 2.21 -32.72
CA SER A 314 37.16 1.97 -31.38
C SER A 314 37.49 3.29 -30.69
N LEU A 315 37.59 3.28 -29.37
CA LEU A 315 38.01 4.44 -28.57
C LEU A 315 39.53 4.41 -28.37
N SER A 316 40.16 5.58 -28.42
CA SER A 316 41.58 5.73 -28.06
C SER A 316 41.80 5.54 -26.56
N GLU A 317 43.01 5.13 -26.17
CA GLU A 317 43.43 5.07 -24.75
C GLU A 317 43.26 6.44 -24.08
N ASN A 318 43.57 7.53 -24.77
CA ASN A 318 43.42 8.89 -24.27
C ASN A 318 41.97 9.23 -23.89
N VAL A 319 40.97 8.86 -24.70
CA VAL A 319 39.55 9.09 -24.36
C VAL A 319 39.12 8.22 -23.16
N LEU A 320 39.60 6.98 -23.08
CA LEU A 320 39.34 6.10 -21.94
C LEU A 320 39.97 6.63 -20.65
N ASP A 321 41.20 7.14 -20.72
CA ASP A 321 41.89 7.76 -19.59
C ASP A 321 41.17 9.03 -19.12
N GLN A 322 40.74 9.88 -20.05
CA GLN A 322 39.93 11.06 -19.72
C GLN A 322 38.61 10.68 -19.04
N ARG A 323 37.96 9.59 -19.48
CA ARG A 323 36.76 9.06 -18.81
C ARG A 323 37.08 8.60 -17.40
N ASN A 324 38.16 7.86 -17.20
CA ASN A 324 38.53 7.36 -15.87
C ASN A 324 38.83 8.52 -14.92
N LEU A 325 39.61 9.51 -15.35
CA LEU A 325 39.87 10.74 -14.59
C LEU A 325 38.59 11.50 -14.26
N PHE A 326 37.65 11.58 -15.20
CA PHE A 326 36.36 12.23 -14.96
C PHE A 326 35.48 11.44 -13.98
N ILE A 327 35.50 10.10 -14.03
CA ILE A 327 34.82 9.25 -13.04
C ILE A 327 35.39 9.49 -11.64
N GLU A 328 36.71 9.55 -11.50
CA GLU A 328 37.37 9.86 -10.23
C GLU A 328 36.99 11.24 -9.70
N LYS A 329 36.97 12.25 -10.58
CA LYS A 329 36.50 13.60 -10.26
C LYS A 329 35.06 13.60 -9.75
N VAL A 330 34.14 12.91 -10.45
CA VAL A 330 32.74 12.79 -10.02
C VAL A 330 32.66 12.11 -8.64
N ALA A 331 33.40 11.03 -8.44
CA ALA A 331 33.44 10.31 -7.17
C ALA A 331 33.96 11.18 -6.02
N GLN A 332 34.99 12.01 -6.26
CA GLN A 332 35.54 12.94 -5.28
C GLN A 332 34.52 14.02 -4.90
N VAL A 333 33.87 14.65 -5.90
CA VAL A 333 32.83 15.66 -5.65
C VAL A 333 31.66 15.07 -4.88
N CYS A 334 31.22 13.85 -5.23
CA CYS A 334 30.17 13.15 -4.52
C CYS A 334 30.55 12.82 -3.08
N ALA A 335 31.78 12.33 -2.85
CA ALA A 335 32.27 12.04 -1.51
C ALA A 335 32.30 13.28 -0.62
N GLN A 336 32.83 14.40 -1.14
CA GLN A 336 32.86 15.67 -0.42
C GLN A 336 31.45 16.17 -0.07
N GLU A 337 30.49 16.03 -0.99
CA GLU A 337 29.10 16.40 -0.73
C GLU A 337 28.50 15.53 0.39
N VAL A 338 28.75 14.22 0.37
CA VAL A 338 28.26 13.29 1.40
C VAL A 338 28.88 13.58 2.77
N GLU A 339 30.18 13.90 2.83
CA GLU A 339 30.87 14.28 4.06
C GLU A 339 30.32 15.57 4.68
N ASN A 340 29.84 16.49 3.85
CA ASN A 340 29.24 17.74 4.29
C ASN A 340 27.78 17.60 4.75
N LEU A 341 27.18 16.40 4.62
CA LEU A 341 25.81 16.19 5.07
C LEU A 341 25.72 16.10 6.59
N ASP A 342 24.73 16.80 7.14
CA ASP A 342 24.22 16.47 8.47
C ASP A 342 23.33 15.22 8.39
N VAL A 343 23.98 14.05 8.31
CA VAL A 343 23.32 12.74 8.21
C VAL A 343 22.39 12.52 9.40
N LYS A 344 22.77 12.98 10.59
CA LYS A 344 21.96 12.87 11.80
C LYS A 344 20.66 13.67 11.67
N GLU A 345 20.73 14.89 11.16
CA GLU A 345 19.54 15.72 10.93
C GLU A 345 18.62 15.13 9.84
N ILE A 346 19.18 14.60 8.76
CA ILE A 346 18.41 13.90 7.71
C ILE A 346 17.63 12.73 8.33
N ILE A 347 18.31 11.89 9.10
CA ILE A 347 17.67 10.75 9.78
C ILE A 347 16.61 11.23 10.77
N ARG A 348 16.90 12.28 11.55
CA ARG A 348 15.93 12.87 12.48
C ARG A 348 14.65 13.27 11.75
N LYS A 349 14.75 14.00 10.63
CA LYS A 349 13.59 14.41 9.82
C LYS A 349 12.84 13.22 9.23
N GLN A 350 13.54 12.21 8.71
CA GLN A 350 12.90 10.99 8.23
C GLN A 350 12.11 10.29 9.35
N LEU A 351 12.63 10.29 10.59
CA LEU A 351 11.96 9.70 11.75
C LEU A 351 10.80 10.53 12.31
N LEU A 352 10.81 11.86 12.14
CA LEU A 352 9.75 12.75 12.68
C LEU A 352 8.35 12.31 12.24
N ILE A 353 8.22 11.87 10.99
CA ILE A 353 6.93 11.45 10.45
C ILE A 353 6.49 10.06 10.89
N LYS A 354 7.34 9.36 11.66
CA LYS A 354 7.18 7.96 12.04
C LYS A 354 6.89 7.15 10.76
N PRO A 355 7.86 6.87 9.91
CA PRO A 355 7.62 6.10 8.70
C PRO A 355 7.35 4.62 9.01
N HIS A 356 6.80 3.89 8.05
CA HIS A 356 6.80 2.43 8.07
C HIS A 356 8.06 1.91 7.38
N TYR A 357 8.42 2.54 6.26
CA TYR A 357 9.65 2.29 5.52
C TYR A 357 10.46 3.57 5.37
N MET A 358 11.77 3.42 5.38
CA MET A 358 12.73 4.49 5.18
C MET A 358 13.64 4.14 4.01
N ILE A 359 13.81 5.06 3.07
CA ILE A 359 14.89 4.97 2.08
C ILE A 359 16.19 5.26 2.80
N GLY A 360 17.12 4.30 2.75
CA GLY A 360 18.38 4.39 3.47
C GLY A 360 19.35 5.40 2.85
N MET A 361 20.42 5.72 3.59
CA MET A 361 21.52 6.55 3.10
C MET A 361 22.31 5.83 2.00
N GLU A 362 22.83 6.59 1.05
CA GLU A 362 23.41 6.07 -0.18
C GLU A 362 24.56 6.94 -0.70
N ASP A 363 25.38 6.38 -1.59
CA ASP A 363 26.44 7.11 -2.31
C ASP A 363 25.87 7.77 -3.58
N PHE A 364 26.35 8.97 -3.93
CA PHE A 364 25.77 9.75 -5.03
C PHE A 364 26.37 9.43 -6.39
N THR A 365 27.49 8.72 -6.44
CA THR A 365 28.37 8.66 -7.61
C THR A 365 27.67 8.04 -8.81
N ILE A 366 27.02 6.88 -8.66
CA ILE A 366 26.43 6.15 -9.80
C ILE A 366 25.32 6.98 -10.49
N PRO A 367 24.31 7.53 -9.78
CA PRO A 367 23.32 8.41 -10.41
C PRO A 367 23.94 9.63 -11.11
N VAL A 368 24.98 10.23 -10.53
CA VAL A 368 25.67 11.37 -11.15
C VAL A 368 26.41 10.95 -12.41
N LEU A 369 27.12 9.82 -12.41
CA LEU A 369 27.78 9.26 -13.59
C LEU A 369 26.79 9.00 -14.73
N MET A 370 25.60 8.46 -14.41
CA MET A 370 24.52 8.26 -15.39
C MET A 370 24.07 9.60 -15.99
N MET A 371 23.84 10.61 -15.15
CA MET A 371 23.40 11.94 -15.59
C MET A 371 24.46 12.75 -16.36
N CYS A 372 25.73 12.37 -16.23
CA CYS A 372 26.86 12.92 -16.97
C CYS A 372 27.26 12.06 -18.18
N GLY A 373 26.55 10.97 -18.47
CA GLY A 373 26.77 10.15 -19.68
C GLY A 373 27.95 9.18 -19.61
N MET A 374 28.58 8.97 -18.45
CA MET A 374 29.77 8.11 -18.31
C MET A 374 29.47 6.62 -18.36
N LEU A 375 28.20 6.26 -18.23
CA LEU A 375 27.68 4.90 -18.34
C LEU A 375 26.96 4.69 -19.69
N ASP A 376 27.28 5.50 -20.71
CA ASP A 376 26.79 5.31 -22.07
C ASP A 376 27.42 4.04 -22.71
N GLU A 377 26.69 3.38 -23.61
CA GLU A 377 27.15 2.15 -24.25
C GLU A 377 28.38 2.36 -25.13
N THR A 378 28.62 3.59 -25.59
CA THR A 378 29.84 3.97 -26.33
C THR A 378 31.10 3.61 -25.55
N PHE A 379 31.06 3.74 -24.22
CA PHE A 379 32.19 3.40 -23.35
C PHE A 379 32.24 1.92 -22.95
N ASN A 380 31.22 1.12 -23.29
CA ASN A 380 31.10 -0.30 -22.89
C ASN A 380 31.34 -0.54 -21.37
N PRO A 381 30.69 0.24 -20.48
CA PRO A 381 30.95 0.21 -19.05
C PRO A 381 30.66 -1.17 -18.47
N LYS A 382 31.55 -1.66 -17.60
CA LYS A 382 31.40 -2.92 -16.88
C LYS A 382 30.80 -2.70 -15.50
N ALA A 383 29.93 -3.62 -15.08
CA ALA A 383 29.35 -3.59 -13.73
C ALA A 383 30.42 -3.50 -12.63
N SER A 384 31.59 -4.12 -12.84
CA SER A 384 32.71 -4.08 -11.89
C SER A 384 33.28 -2.69 -11.67
N GLU A 385 33.17 -1.77 -12.63
CA GLU A 385 33.68 -0.38 -12.51
C GLU A 385 32.95 0.40 -11.41
N ILE A 386 31.66 0.11 -11.20
CA ILE A 386 30.85 0.79 -10.18
C ILE A 386 30.71 0.02 -8.88
N LEU A 387 31.33 -1.18 -8.78
CA LEU A 387 31.22 -2.06 -7.61
C LEU A 387 31.66 -1.34 -6.31
N THR A 388 32.71 -0.53 -6.39
CA THR A 388 33.22 0.24 -5.25
C THR A 388 32.17 1.24 -4.73
N PHE A 389 31.41 1.89 -5.61
CA PHE A 389 30.35 2.84 -5.20
C PHE A 389 29.11 2.12 -4.65
N GLN A 390 28.77 0.95 -5.21
CA GLN A 390 27.74 0.09 -4.62
C GLN A 390 28.14 -0.37 -3.20
N LYS A 391 29.42 -0.72 -2.98
CA LYS A 391 29.96 -1.05 -1.64
C LYS A 391 29.86 0.14 -0.67
N LYS A 392 30.17 1.36 -1.12
CA LYS A 392 30.00 2.58 -0.31
C LYS A 392 28.54 2.79 0.11
N THR A 393 27.59 2.63 -0.82
CA THR A 393 26.15 2.70 -0.51
C THR A 393 25.76 1.68 0.56
N ARG A 394 26.19 0.41 0.41
CA ARG A 394 25.96 -0.62 1.42
C ARG A 394 26.57 -0.26 2.78
N ALA A 395 27.77 0.31 2.79
CA ALA A 395 28.41 0.76 4.02
C ALA A 395 27.60 1.87 4.71
N TYR A 396 27.18 2.92 3.99
CA TYR A 396 26.32 3.97 4.55
C TYR A 396 25.01 3.42 5.11
N PHE A 397 24.36 2.55 4.34
CA PHE A 397 23.13 1.88 4.77
C PHE A 397 23.34 1.06 6.05
N SER A 398 24.37 0.22 6.12
CA SER A 398 24.65 -0.63 7.29
C SER A 398 24.91 0.21 8.55
N ARG A 399 25.70 1.29 8.41
CA ARG A 399 25.99 2.23 9.52
C ARG A 399 24.72 2.92 10.03
N GLN A 400 23.83 3.33 9.11
CA GLN A 400 22.51 3.85 9.47
C GLN A 400 21.65 2.79 10.16
N ALA A 401 21.62 1.56 9.65
CA ALA A 401 20.78 0.49 10.16
C ALA A 401 21.13 0.12 11.61
N ILE A 402 22.41 0.17 11.99
CA ILE A 402 22.87 -0.05 13.37
C ILE A 402 22.83 1.20 14.25
N GLY A 403 22.37 2.34 13.72
CA GLY A 403 22.24 3.58 14.47
C GLY A 403 23.55 4.33 14.72
N GLU A 404 24.60 4.10 13.94
CA GLU A 404 25.90 4.76 14.10
C GLU A 404 25.79 6.29 13.96
N PHE A 405 24.89 6.75 13.09
CA PHE A 405 24.58 8.18 12.91
C PHE A 405 23.59 8.73 13.97
N GLY A 406 23.22 7.92 14.97
CA GLY A 406 22.21 8.22 15.98
C GLY A 406 20.89 7.46 15.77
N PHE A 407 20.00 7.58 16.76
CA PHE A 407 18.64 7.02 16.74
C PHE A 407 18.56 5.48 16.61
N GLY A 408 19.53 4.76 17.19
CA GLY A 408 19.59 3.29 17.10
C GLY A 408 18.31 2.59 17.59
N LYS A 409 17.73 3.05 18.70
CA LYS A 409 16.47 2.48 19.22
C LYS A 409 15.32 2.69 18.25
N GLU A 410 15.18 3.89 17.67
CA GLU A 410 14.13 4.20 16.71
C GLU A 410 14.32 3.42 15.40
N MET A 411 15.56 3.16 15.00
CA MET A 411 15.88 2.33 13.83
C MET A 411 15.37 0.91 13.97
N GLU A 412 15.30 0.33 15.18
CA GLU A 412 14.76 -1.03 15.38
C GLU A 412 13.27 -1.14 14.98
N PHE A 413 12.54 -0.03 14.93
CA PHE A 413 11.09 -0.01 14.67
C PHE A 413 10.69 0.44 13.26
N VAL A 414 11.66 0.74 12.39
CA VAL A 414 11.41 1.25 11.03
C VAL A 414 12.07 0.34 10.01
N ALA A 415 11.30 -0.13 9.03
CA ALA A 415 11.85 -0.94 7.96
C ALA A 415 12.66 -0.08 7.00
N LYS A 416 13.70 -0.63 6.39
CA LYS A 416 14.64 0.11 5.55
C LYS A 416 14.78 -0.52 4.17
N PHE A 417 14.72 0.33 3.15
CA PHE A 417 15.05 -0.02 1.77
C PHE A 417 16.49 0.39 1.48
N LEU A 418 17.31 -0.59 1.08
CA LEU A 418 18.63 -0.34 0.52
C LEU A 418 18.50 0.02 -0.96
N VAL A 419 18.98 1.19 -1.37
CA VAL A 419 19.03 1.57 -2.79
C VAL A 419 20.19 0.84 -3.47
N LEU A 420 19.90 0.11 -4.55
CA LEU A 420 20.92 -0.77 -5.17
C LEU A 420 21.92 -0.02 -6.06
N HIS A 421 21.53 1.13 -6.61
CA HIS A 421 22.21 1.88 -7.66
C HIS A 421 22.70 1.02 -8.83
N THR A 422 21.95 1.05 -9.91
CA THR A 422 22.16 0.22 -11.09
C THR A 422 21.92 1.08 -12.32
N TYR A 423 22.53 0.71 -13.45
CA TYR A 423 22.36 1.43 -14.71
C TYR A 423 21.93 0.54 -15.88
N ASP A 424 22.07 -0.79 -15.73
CA ASP A 424 21.72 -1.81 -16.71
C ASP A 424 21.40 -3.16 -16.01
N TYR A 425 21.30 -4.24 -16.79
CA TYR A 425 21.06 -5.59 -16.27
C TYR A 425 22.22 -6.12 -15.40
N GLU A 426 23.47 -6.02 -15.87
CA GLU A 426 24.62 -6.62 -15.17
C GLU A 426 24.92 -5.92 -13.85
N SER A 427 24.90 -4.58 -13.85
CA SER A 427 25.05 -3.79 -12.62
C SER A 427 23.94 -4.07 -11.60
N ALA A 428 22.73 -4.33 -12.07
CA ALA A 428 21.60 -4.72 -11.23
C ALA A 428 21.75 -6.11 -10.66
N LEU A 429 22.16 -7.09 -11.47
CA LEU A 429 22.47 -8.44 -11.02
C LEU A 429 23.61 -8.43 -10.00
N GLN A 430 24.67 -7.66 -10.24
CA GLN A 430 25.80 -7.48 -9.32
C GLN A 430 25.34 -6.86 -7.99
N GLY A 431 24.59 -5.76 -8.06
CA GLY A 431 24.07 -5.06 -6.88
C GLY A 431 23.18 -5.96 -6.03
N ALA A 432 22.31 -6.74 -6.69
CA ALA A 432 21.43 -7.70 -6.03
C ALA A 432 22.19 -8.93 -5.48
N LYS A 433 23.18 -9.48 -6.18
CA LYS A 433 24.01 -10.60 -5.65
C LYS A 433 24.84 -10.16 -4.42
N GLY A 434 25.27 -8.91 -4.37
CA GLY A 434 26.02 -8.33 -3.24
C GLY A 434 25.22 -8.13 -1.95
N LEU A 435 23.95 -8.53 -1.93
CA LEU A 435 23.02 -8.32 -0.83
C LEU A 435 23.13 -9.30 0.34
N LYS A 436 23.85 -10.41 0.17
CA LYS A 436 24.05 -11.43 1.23
C LYS A 436 24.77 -10.88 2.46
N GLU A 437 25.41 -9.73 2.33
CA GLU A 437 26.29 -9.12 3.32
C GLU A 437 25.57 -8.06 4.20
N VAL A 438 24.30 -7.74 3.93
CA VAL A 438 23.61 -6.61 4.56
C VAL A 438 22.20 -7.00 5.02
N ALA A 439 21.94 -6.85 6.31
CA ALA A 439 20.60 -6.98 6.90
C ALA A 439 19.70 -5.86 6.37
N LYS A 440 18.61 -6.21 5.70
CA LYS A 440 17.68 -5.24 5.09
C LYS A 440 16.26 -5.77 5.12
N ASP A 441 15.31 -4.85 5.20
CA ASP A 441 13.89 -5.18 5.13
C ASP A 441 13.37 -5.21 3.69
N GLY A 442 14.08 -4.55 2.77
CA GLY A 442 13.80 -4.57 1.33
C GLY A 442 14.89 -3.86 0.52
N VAL A 443 14.67 -3.77 -0.78
CA VAL A 443 15.53 -3.02 -1.72
C VAL A 443 14.77 -1.95 -2.47
N ALA A 444 15.47 -0.92 -2.92
CA ALA A 444 14.94 0.10 -3.82
C ALA A 444 15.69 0.12 -5.17
N ILE A 445 14.93 0.28 -6.25
CA ILE A 445 15.46 0.43 -7.62
C ILE A 445 15.15 1.85 -8.08
N SER A 446 16.19 2.62 -8.44
CA SER A 446 16.04 4.00 -8.89
C SER A 446 15.85 4.10 -10.39
N TYR A 447 14.67 4.56 -10.83
CA TYR A 447 14.38 4.81 -12.24
C TYR A 447 14.60 6.28 -12.62
N GLY A 448 14.95 7.15 -11.67
CA GLY A 448 15.08 8.59 -11.89
C GLY A 448 16.00 8.94 -13.07
N ALA A 449 17.23 8.42 -13.07
CA ALA A 449 18.18 8.66 -14.16
C ALA A 449 17.79 7.97 -15.47
N PRO A 450 17.44 6.66 -15.49
CA PRO A 450 16.94 5.98 -16.70
C PRO A 450 15.78 6.70 -17.41
N MET A 451 14.81 7.20 -16.65
CA MET A 451 13.63 7.87 -17.19
C MET A 451 13.92 9.27 -17.76
N GLN A 452 15.08 9.83 -17.47
CA GLN A 452 15.56 11.07 -18.10
C GLN A 452 16.29 10.84 -19.41
N SER A 453 16.66 9.60 -19.74
CA SER A 453 17.32 9.30 -21.00
C SER A 453 16.49 9.79 -22.20
N ARG A 454 17.20 10.30 -23.20
CA ARG A 454 16.68 10.69 -24.51
C ARG A 454 17.29 9.82 -25.62
N ARG A 455 18.04 8.78 -25.24
CA ARG A 455 18.76 7.91 -26.16
C ARG A 455 17.82 6.97 -26.89
N TRP A 456 18.30 6.57 -28.06
CA TRP A 456 17.68 5.57 -28.91
C TRP A 456 18.71 4.49 -29.19
N ILE A 457 18.43 3.28 -28.72
CA ILE A 457 19.36 2.16 -28.72
C ILE A 457 18.90 1.06 -29.68
N THR A 458 19.83 0.25 -30.17
CA THR A 458 19.57 -0.90 -31.05
C THR A 458 19.91 -2.23 -30.41
N ARG A 459 20.34 -2.25 -29.15
CA ARG A 459 20.69 -3.49 -28.44
C ARG A 459 20.64 -3.31 -26.93
N LEU A 460 20.56 -4.42 -26.22
CA LEU A 460 20.78 -4.52 -24.77
C LEU A 460 21.69 -5.71 -24.47
N GLN A 461 22.46 -5.59 -23.39
CA GLN A 461 23.32 -6.66 -22.91
C GLN A 461 22.69 -7.36 -21.70
N PHE A 462 22.73 -8.70 -21.71
CA PHE A 462 22.26 -9.58 -20.64
C PHE A 462 23.32 -10.65 -20.36
N GLY A 463 24.26 -10.33 -19.46
CA GLY A 463 25.47 -11.14 -19.30
C GLY A 463 26.32 -11.10 -20.57
N GLU A 464 26.80 -12.25 -21.01
CA GLU A 464 27.57 -12.36 -22.26
C GLU A 464 26.72 -12.23 -23.53
N GLN A 465 25.39 -12.24 -23.40
CA GLN A 465 24.49 -12.23 -24.56
C GLN A 465 24.03 -10.81 -24.91
N TRP A 466 24.01 -10.52 -26.20
CA TRP A 466 23.45 -9.29 -26.76
C TRP A 466 22.11 -9.58 -27.42
N ASP A 467 21.11 -8.77 -27.09
CA ASP A 467 19.81 -8.78 -27.76
C ASP A 467 19.70 -7.57 -28.68
N ASN A 468 19.85 -7.80 -29.99
CA ASN A 468 19.81 -6.75 -31.02
C ASN A 468 18.38 -6.47 -31.50
N PHE A 469 18.16 -5.22 -31.92
CA PHE A 469 16.90 -4.68 -32.40
C PHE A 469 17.09 -4.24 -33.86
N GLU A 470 16.12 -4.51 -34.71
CA GLU A 470 16.16 -4.12 -36.12
C GLU A 470 16.16 -2.60 -36.32
N GLU A 471 15.56 -1.88 -35.37
CA GLU A 471 15.44 -0.43 -35.43
C GLU A 471 15.91 0.23 -34.12
N LYS A 472 16.27 1.52 -34.21
CA LYS A 472 16.50 2.37 -33.02
C LYS A 472 15.20 2.50 -32.22
N LEU A 473 15.24 2.15 -30.93
CA LEU A 473 14.12 2.20 -29.98
C LEU A 473 14.44 3.10 -28.78
N PRO A 474 13.43 3.79 -28.20
CA PRO A 474 13.64 4.65 -27.04
C PRO A 474 14.12 3.85 -25.84
N GLU A 475 15.27 4.24 -25.29
CA GLU A 475 15.92 3.56 -24.19
C GLU A 475 15.12 3.49 -22.87
N PRO A 476 14.41 4.54 -22.40
CA PRO A 476 13.93 4.61 -21.02
C PRO A 476 13.17 3.37 -20.53
N TYR A 477 12.32 2.75 -21.37
CA TYR A 477 11.55 1.57 -20.97
C TYR A 477 12.38 0.28 -21.02
N LEU A 478 13.30 0.20 -21.97
CA LEU A 478 14.17 -0.94 -22.20
C LEU A 478 15.16 -1.08 -21.03
N ILE A 479 15.83 0.01 -20.66
CA ILE A 479 16.81 0.00 -19.57
C ILE A 479 16.15 -0.16 -18.19
N ALA A 480 14.96 0.44 -17.99
CA ALA A 480 14.19 0.29 -16.77
C ALA A 480 13.79 -1.17 -16.51
N GLN A 481 13.32 -1.86 -17.56
CA GLN A 481 13.00 -3.28 -17.46
C GLN A 481 14.25 -4.15 -17.31
N SER A 482 15.35 -3.86 -18.01
CA SER A 482 16.59 -4.64 -17.90
C SER A 482 17.21 -4.54 -16.50
N MET A 483 17.21 -3.34 -15.90
CA MET A 483 17.62 -3.14 -14.50
C MET A 483 16.76 -3.97 -13.55
N THR A 484 15.43 -3.90 -13.67
CA THR A 484 14.54 -4.69 -12.80
C THR A 484 14.71 -6.19 -13.00
N LEU A 485 14.93 -6.64 -14.24
CA LEU A 485 15.22 -8.03 -14.53
C LEU A 485 16.52 -8.51 -13.87
N GLY A 486 17.57 -7.69 -13.92
CA GLY A 486 18.85 -7.97 -13.24
C GLY A 486 18.67 -8.07 -11.72
N VAL A 487 17.86 -7.18 -11.13
CA VAL A 487 17.50 -7.26 -9.71
C VAL A 487 16.73 -8.55 -9.40
N VAL A 488 15.71 -8.90 -10.20
CA VAL A 488 14.92 -10.13 -10.02
C VAL A 488 15.81 -11.37 -10.08
N ASN A 489 16.71 -11.46 -11.06
CA ASN A 489 17.60 -12.61 -11.19
C ASN A 489 18.68 -12.68 -10.09
N GLY A 490 19.02 -11.55 -9.46
CA GLY A 490 19.99 -11.51 -8.36
C GLY A 490 19.38 -11.63 -6.96
N LEU A 491 18.08 -11.38 -6.80
CA LEU A 491 17.38 -11.46 -5.53
C LEU A 491 16.93 -12.89 -5.18
N GLN A 492 16.74 -13.12 -3.89
CA GLN A 492 15.94 -14.26 -3.41
C GLN A 492 14.45 -13.93 -3.50
N ASN A 493 13.64 -14.94 -3.83
CA ASN A 493 12.17 -14.87 -3.82
C ASN A 493 11.70 -14.30 -2.46
N ASP A 494 10.65 -13.46 -2.46
CA ASP A 494 10.04 -12.83 -1.27
C ASP A 494 10.73 -11.55 -0.71
N THR A 495 11.73 -10.95 -1.38
CA THR A 495 12.29 -9.64 -0.93
C THR A 495 11.35 -8.48 -1.31
N PRO A 496 10.93 -7.60 -0.37
CA PRO A 496 10.17 -6.38 -0.71
C PRO A 496 10.97 -5.42 -1.60
N VAL A 497 10.31 -4.86 -2.61
CA VAL A 497 10.92 -3.93 -3.58
C VAL A 497 10.19 -2.60 -3.58
N HIS A 498 10.95 -1.51 -3.57
CA HIS A 498 10.47 -0.16 -3.82
C HIS A 498 11.02 0.35 -5.16
N ILE A 499 10.14 0.85 -6.03
CA ILE A 499 10.54 1.42 -7.32
C ILE A 499 10.43 2.94 -7.23
N LEU A 500 11.58 3.60 -7.31
CA LEU A 500 11.69 5.04 -7.17
C LEU A 500 11.47 5.75 -8.51
N GLY A 501 10.40 6.54 -8.60
CA GLY A 501 10.21 7.53 -9.66
C GLY A 501 9.54 7.03 -10.95
N VAL A 502 8.58 6.12 -10.88
CA VAL A 502 7.89 5.56 -12.07
C VAL A 502 6.41 5.90 -12.08
N GLY A 503 6.01 6.78 -13.01
CA GLY A 503 4.60 7.16 -13.19
C GLY A 503 4.05 6.88 -14.58
N THR A 504 4.76 6.10 -15.40
CA THR A 504 4.26 5.69 -16.73
C THR A 504 3.36 4.46 -16.59
N PRO A 505 2.07 4.54 -16.97
CA PRO A 505 1.11 3.46 -16.75
C PRO A 505 1.55 2.08 -17.28
N ILE A 506 1.95 1.98 -18.55
CA ILE A 506 2.38 0.70 -19.14
C ILE A 506 3.63 0.12 -18.46
N LEU A 507 4.55 0.97 -18.01
CA LEU A 507 5.79 0.52 -17.37
C LEU A 507 5.52 -0.08 -15.98
N ILE A 508 4.47 0.36 -15.28
CA ILE A 508 4.03 -0.24 -14.02
C ILE A 508 3.52 -1.66 -14.27
N ALA A 509 2.75 -1.90 -15.34
CA ALA A 509 2.29 -3.24 -15.71
C ALA A 509 3.47 -4.18 -16.02
N LEU A 510 4.43 -3.73 -16.84
CA LEU A 510 5.64 -4.51 -17.16
C LEU A 510 6.49 -4.82 -15.91
N THR A 511 6.73 -3.80 -15.09
CA THR A 511 7.52 -3.94 -13.85
C THR A 511 6.81 -4.88 -12.86
N GLY A 512 5.49 -4.81 -12.75
CA GLY A 512 4.74 -5.70 -11.87
C GLY A 512 4.72 -7.15 -12.33
N TYR A 513 4.77 -7.39 -13.64
CA TYR A 513 4.96 -8.73 -14.19
C TYR A 513 6.33 -9.34 -13.80
N LEU A 514 7.39 -8.52 -13.82
CA LEU A 514 8.72 -8.93 -13.35
C LEU A 514 8.74 -9.22 -11.85
N LEU A 515 8.16 -8.32 -11.05
CA LEU A 515 8.21 -8.37 -9.59
C LEU A 515 7.10 -9.21 -8.93
N ARG A 516 6.38 -10.04 -9.69
CA ARG A 516 5.27 -10.86 -9.15
C ARG A 516 5.66 -11.80 -8.00
N ASP A 517 6.93 -12.22 -7.95
CA ASP A 517 7.49 -13.11 -6.92
C ASP A 517 8.02 -12.34 -5.69
N SER A 518 8.00 -11.01 -5.74
CA SER A 518 8.29 -10.16 -4.59
C SER A 518 7.11 -10.17 -3.63
N LYS A 519 7.42 -10.20 -2.33
CA LYS A 519 6.43 -10.16 -1.25
C LYS A 519 5.55 -8.92 -1.32
N ALA A 520 6.19 -7.78 -1.57
CA ALA A 520 5.56 -6.49 -1.69
C ALA A 520 6.31 -5.63 -2.68
N VAL A 521 5.54 -4.86 -3.43
CA VAL A 521 6.06 -3.89 -4.36
C VAL A 521 5.39 -2.57 -4.07
N SER A 522 6.19 -1.55 -3.82
CA SER A 522 5.70 -0.18 -3.74
C SER A 522 6.34 0.65 -4.84
N ILE A 523 5.56 1.50 -5.48
CA ILE A 523 6.02 2.35 -6.57
C ILE A 523 5.62 3.77 -6.23
N ASP A 524 6.54 4.71 -6.27
CA ASP A 524 6.23 6.13 -6.13
C ASP A 524 6.51 6.90 -7.43
N SER A 525 5.82 8.03 -7.57
CA SER A 525 6.20 9.03 -8.57
C SER A 525 5.58 10.39 -8.27
N SER A 526 6.33 11.44 -8.58
CA SER A 526 5.79 12.80 -8.70
C SER A 526 5.02 13.03 -10.01
N ALA A 527 5.09 12.09 -10.97
CA ALA A 527 4.53 12.29 -12.30
C ALA A 527 3.02 12.51 -12.32
N PRO A 528 2.15 11.80 -11.56
CA PRO A 528 0.70 12.05 -11.61
C PRO A 528 0.32 13.50 -11.33
N PHE A 529 1.05 14.15 -10.41
CA PHE A 529 0.90 15.57 -10.10
C PHE A 529 1.51 16.45 -11.19
N LYS A 530 2.79 16.23 -11.56
CA LYS A 530 3.47 17.05 -12.57
C LYS A 530 2.77 17.01 -13.93
N ASP A 531 2.32 15.83 -14.33
CA ASP A 531 1.61 15.58 -15.58
C ASP A 531 0.23 16.26 -15.59
N ALA A 532 -0.48 16.29 -14.44
CA ALA A 532 -1.72 17.03 -14.32
C ALA A 532 -1.53 18.54 -14.58
N TYR A 533 -0.40 19.12 -14.13
CA TYR A 533 -0.03 20.52 -14.43
C TYR A 533 0.42 20.70 -15.88
N ALA A 534 1.05 19.69 -16.47
CA ALA A 534 1.53 19.69 -17.86
C ALA A 534 0.46 19.27 -18.88
N SER A 535 -0.83 19.45 -18.55
CA SER A 535 -1.96 19.16 -19.44
C SER A 535 -2.04 17.69 -19.88
N LYS A 536 -1.61 16.76 -19.02
CA LYS A 536 -1.67 15.32 -19.27
C LYS A 536 -2.64 14.63 -18.31
N ILE A 537 -3.43 13.71 -18.86
CA ILE A 537 -4.33 12.82 -18.13
C ILE A 537 -3.99 11.37 -18.45
N TYR A 538 -4.26 10.44 -17.54
CA TYR A 538 -3.93 9.03 -17.72
C TYR A 538 -5.15 8.25 -18.19
N GLY A 539 -4.94 7.30 -19.09
CA GLY A 539 -5.99 6.45 -19.64
C GLY A 539 -5.76 4.98 -19.29
N SER A 540 -6.85 4.26 -19.09
CA SER A 540 -6.87 2.80 -18.95
C SER A 540 -7.92 2.09 -19.82
N ARG A 541 -8.76 2.83 -20.57
CA ARG A 541 -9.85 2.25 -21.41
C ARG A 541 -9.37 1.69 -22.73
N SER A 542 -8.52 2.41 -23.48
CA SER A 542 -8.00 1.93 -24.75
C SER A 542 -6.65 1.23 -24.58
N ALA A 543 -5.75 1.85 -23.81
CA ALA A 543 -4.51 1.27 -23.33
C ALA A 543 -4.08 1.96 -22.03
N LEU A 544 -2.99 1.49 -21.43
CA LEU A 544 -2.33 2.14 -20.29
C LEU A 544 -1.38 3.23 -20.79
N LEU A 545 -1.84 4.48 -20.92
CA LEU A 545 -1.01 5.56 -21.46
C LEU A 545 -1.20 6.92 -20.78
N LYS A 546 -0.21 7.79 -20.97
CA LYS A 546 -0.33 9.22 -20.70
C LYS A 546 -0.86 9.90 -21.96
N MET A 547 -1.91 10.69 -21.82
CA MET A 547 -2.61 11.34 -22.93
C MET A 547 -2.50 12.85 -22.80
N ASP A 548 -2.42 13.53 -23.94
CA ASP A 548 -2.61 14.97 -24.01
C ASP A 548 -4.10 15.30 -23.85
N MET A 549 -4.44 16.09 -22.83
CA MET A 549 -5.84 16.29 -22.48
C MET A 549 -6.62 17.03 -23.58
N TYR A 550 -6.01 17.98 -24.30
CA TYR A 550 -6.70 18.71 -25.36
C TYR A 550 -6.94 17.82 -26.59
N ARG A 551 -5.99 16.92 -26.91
CA ARG A 551 -6.24 15.91 -27.96
C ARG A 551 -7.38 14.97 -27.58
N VAL A 552 -7.47 14.58 -26.31
CA VAL A 552 -8.58 13.76 -25.80
C VAL A 552 -9.90 14.52 -25.93
N ALA A 553 -9.96 15.78 -25.51
CA ALA A 553 -11.16 16.61 -25.64
C ALA A 553 -11.56 16.84 -27.11
N ALA A 554 -10.61 17.14 -27.99
CA ALA A 554 -10.86 17.33 -29.42
C ALA A 554 -11.48 16.06 -30.05
N LEU A 555 -10.89 14.90 -29.78
CA LEU A 555 -11.43 13.62 -30.26
C LEU A 555 -12.81 13.30 -29.66
N ALA A 556 -13.06 13.66 -28.40
CA ALA A 556 -14.38 13.50 -27.77
C ALA A 556 -15.45 14.37 -28.46
N ILE A 557 -15.11 15.62 -28.80
CA ILE A 557 -16.01 16.55 -29.50
C ILE A 557 -16.31 16.07 -30.93
N ILE A 558 -15.26 15.75 -31.70
CA ILE A 558 -15.39 15.32 -33.11
C ILE A 558 -16.23 14.04 -33.21
N ASN A 559 -15.93 13.03 -32.38
CA ASN A 559 -16.63 11.74 -32.44
C ASN A 559 -18.00 11.74 -31.75
N ASN A 560 -18.47 12.88 -31.24
CA ASN A 560 -19.69 13.00 -30.44
C ASN A 560 -19.74 11.99 -29.27
N GLN A 561 -18.59 11.80 -28.62
CA GLN A 561 -18.42 10.87 -27.50
C GLN A 561 -17.78 11.63 -26.33
N PRO A 562 -18.59 12.25 -25.45
CA PRO A 562 -18.11 12.92 -24.25
C PRO A 562 -17.07 12.09 -23.49
N TYR A 563 -16.02 12.76 -23.00
CA TYR A 563 -15.06 12.07 -22.14
C TYR A 563 -15.74 11.67 -20.83
N GLU A 564 -15.65 10.39 -20.49
CA GLU A 564 -16.13 9.85 -19.23
C GLU A 564 -15.02 9.10 -18.50
N SER A 565 -15.02 9.19 -17.18
CA SER A 565 -14.12 8.41 -16.32
C SER A 565 -14.84 7.90 -15.08
N LYS A 566 -14.53 6.66 -14.70
CA LYS A 566 -15.03 6.04 -13.47
C LYS A 566 -14.20 6.40 -12.24
N THR A 567 -13.11 7.17 -12.40
CA THR A 567 -12.30 7.56 -11.25
C THR A 567 -13.13 8.44 -10.31
N PRO A 568 -13.07 8.21 -8.99
CA PRO A 568 -13.87 8.98 -8.03
C PRO A 568 -13.52 10.48 -8.03
N PHE A 569 -12.30 10.84 -8.44
CA PHE A 569 -11.84 12.21 -8.53
C PHE A 569 -12.48 12.96 -9.70
N TYR A 570 -12.51 12.34 -10.89
CA TYR A 570 -13.21 12.89 -12.04
C TYR A 570 -14.71 13.02 -11.74
N GLN A 571 -15.35 11.97 -11.24
CA GLN A 571 -16.79 12.00 -10.95
C GLN A 571 -17.18 13.07 -9.92
N ALA A 572 -16.36 13.26 -8.88
CA ALA A 572 -16.61 14.31 -7.89
C ALA A 572 -16.45 15.72 -8.50
N PHE A 573 -15.46 15.92 -9.37
CA PHE A 573 -15.25 17.18 -10.06
C PHE A 573 -16.37 17.47 -11.06
N GLU A 574 -16.70 16.51 -11.92
CA GLU A 574 -17.75 16.61 -12.95
C GLU A 574 -19.12 16.88 -12.31
N LYS A 575 -19.40 16.28 -11.15
CA LYS A 575 -20.63 16.57 -10.40
C LYS A 575 -20.71 18.03 -9.93
N LYS A 576 -19.56 18.63 -9.57
CA LYS A 576 -19.48 20.01 -9.07
C LYS A 576 -19.42 21.03 -10.21
N TYR A 577 -18.74 20.68 -11.29
CA TYR A 577 -18.49 21.50 -12.47
C TYR A 577 -18.84 20.67 -13.72
N PRO A 578 -20.13 20.54 -14.07
CA PRO A 578 -20.57 19.68 -15.16
C PRO A 578 -20.12 20.22 -16.52
N SER A 579 -19.69 19.31 -17.38
CA SER A 579 -19.32 19.61 -18.77
C SER A 579 -20.55 19.70 -19.66
N ASN A 580 -20.55 20.68 -20.56
CA ASN A 580 -21.49 20.88 -21.65
C ASN A 580 -20.79 20.66 -23.00
N TRP A 581 -20.64 19.38 -23.37
CA TRP A 581 -19.96 18.96 -24.60
C TRP A 581 -20.69 19.39 -25.88
N GLU A 582 -22.03 19.39 -25.87
CA GLU A 582 -22.84 19.87 -26.99
C GLU A 582 -22.63 21.38 -27.19
N GLY A 583 -22.65 22.15 -26.09
CA GLY A 583 -22.47 23.59 -26.15
C GLY A 583 -21.10 24.05 -26.65
N ILE A 584 -20.00 23.35 -26.34
CA ILE A 584 -18.69 23.69 -26.92
C ILE A 584 -18.61 23.31 -28.40
N LYS A 585 -19.24 22.20 -28.79
CA LYS A 585 -19.30 21.77 -30.19
C LYS A 585 -20.06 22.79 -31.05
N GLU A 586 -21.22 23.23 -30.58
CA GLU A 586 -22.01 24.28 -31.22
C GLU A 586 -21.26 25.61 -31.29
N HIS A 587 -20.58 26.01 -30.20
CA HIS A 587 -19.85 27.27 -30.15
C HIS A 587 -18.66 27.33 -31.12
N LEU A 588 -17.98 26.20 -31.31
CA LEU A 588 -16.82 26.10 -32.20
C LEU A 588 -17.19 25.71 -33.64
N SER A 589 -18.48 25.48 -33.94
CA SER A 589 -18.96 25.04 -35.26
C SER A 589 -18.21 23.81 -35.81
N ILE A 590 -17.98 22.80 -34.96
CA ILE A 590 -17.15 21.62 -35.27
C ILE A 590 -17.98 20.52 -35.92
N ASP A 591 -17.46 19.96 -37.01
CA ASP A 591 -17.99 18.78 -37.72
C ASP A 591 -17.01 17.58 -37.67
N GLU A 592 -17.36 16.48 -38.34
CA GLU A 592 -16.54 15.26 -38.40
C GLU A 592 -15.30 15.38 -39.29
N GLU A 593 -15.24 16.39 -40.16
CA GLU A 593 -14.11 16.65 -41.07
C GLU A 593 -13.02 17.50 -40.42
N THR A 594 -13.33 18.11 -39.27
CA THR A 594 -12.40 18.99 -38.54
C THR A 594 -11.14 18.23 -38.08
N ASP A 595 -9.96 18.76 -38.39
CA ASP A 595 -8.71 18.16 -37.92
C ASP A 595 -8.57 18.27 -36.40
N TYR A 596 -8.42 17.13 -35.73
CA TYR A 596 -8.36 17.07 -34.27
C TYR A 596 -7.14 17.79 -33.67
N ARG A 597 -6.05 17.99 -34.43
CA ARG A 597 -4.85 18.68 -33.93
C ARG A 597 -5.08 20.18 -33.95
N GLU A 598 -5.71 20.70 -34.99
CA GLU A 598 -6.14 22.10 -35.06
C GLU A 598 -7.15 22.40 -33.95
N LEU A 599 -8.15 21.53 -33.74
CA LEU A 599 -9.10 21.68 -32.64
C LEU A 599 -8.40 21.60 -31.27
N ALA A 600 -7.49 20.63 -31.05
CA ALA A 600 -6.75 20.55 -29.81
C ALA A 600 -5.93 21.81 -29.52
N LYS A 601 -5.34 22.42 -30.56
CA LYS A 601 -4.62 23.69 -30.45
C LYS A 601 -5.56 24.84 -30.11
N ALA A 602 -6.72 24.90 -30.76
CA ALA A 602 -7.76 25.90 -30.45
C ALA A 602 -8.25 25.80 -29.00
N LEU A 603 -8.48 24.58 -28.50
CA LEU A 603 -8.83 24.35 -27.09
C LEU A 603 -7.72 24.80 -26.14
N GLU A 604 -6.45 24.56 -26.49
CA GLU A 604 -5.32 25.04 -25.69
C GLU A 604 -5.28 26.57 -25.62
N ASP A 605 -5.58 27.27 -26.71
CA ASP A 605 -5.51 28.73 -26.79
C ASP A 605 -6.75 29.43 -26.19
N GLN A 606 -7.94 28.80 -26.25
CA GLN A 606 -9.22 29.37 -25.83
C GLN A 606 -9.66 28.89 -24.43
N GLN A 607 -8.84 29.14 -23.41
CA GLN A 607 -9.09 28.61 -22.05
C GLN A 607 -10.39 29.08 -21.39
N GLN A 608 -10.89 30.27 -21.72
CA GLN A 608 -12.18 30.75 -21.22
C GLN A 608 -13.33 29.86 -21.70
N LEU A 609 -13.24 29.37 -22.94
CA LEU A 609 -14.22 28.47 -23.52
C LEU A 609 -14.13 27.08 -22.87
N VAL A 610 -12.91 26.56 -22.74
CA VAL A 610 -12.66 25.25 -22.10
C VAL A 610 -13.16 25.25 -20.65
N GLU A 611 -12.88 26.29 -19.87
CA GLU A 611 -13.37 26.43 -18.49
C GLU A 611 -14.88 26.53 -18.40
N LYS A 612 -15.52 27.23 -19.34
CA LYS A 612 -16.98 27.37 -19.36
C LYS A 612 -17.69 26.06 -19.70
N TYR A 613 -17.18 25.30 -20.66
CA TYR A 613 -17.91 24.16 -21.22
C TYR A 613 -17.35 22.80 -20.82
N ILE A 614 -16.05 22.63 -20.63
CA ILE A 614 -15.42 21.32 -20.29
C ILE A 614 -14.36 21.52 -19.20
N PRO A 615 -14.75 21.98 -17.99
CA PRO A 615 -13.85 22.52 -16.98
C PRO A 615 -12.75 21.57 -16.51
N PHE A 616 -12.93 20.25 -16.65
CA PHE A 616 -11.88 19.28 -16.32
C PHE A 616 -10.63 19.42 -17.21
N PHE A 617 -10.78 19.99 -18.41
CA PHE A 617 -9.71 20.21 -19.38
C PHE A 617 -9.08 21.61 -19.29
N THR A 618 -9.47 22.44 -18.33
CA THR A 618 -8.89 23.78 -18.17
C THR A 618 -7.41 23.72 -17.81
N LYS A 619 -6.60 24.63 -18.34
CA LYS A 619 -5.18 24.78 -17.99
C LYS A 619 -5.02 25.16 -16.52
N MET A 620 -4.13 24.46 -15.79
CA MET A 620 -3.80 24.87 -14.42
C MET A 620 -3.11 26.23 -14.42
N ARG A 621 -3.52 27.10 -13.50
CA ARG A 621 -2.90 28.40 -13.23
C ARG A 621 -2.62 28.57 -11.72
N GLY A 622 -1.74 29.50 -11.36
CA GLY A 622 -1.51 29.87 -9.96
C GLY A 622 -2.70 30.65 -9.37
N GLY A 623 -2.66 30.93 -8.06
CA GLY A 623 -3.65 31.74 -7.37
C GLY A 623 -4.68 30.95 -6.55
N GLY A 624 -5.56 31.69 -5.85
CA GLY A 624 -6.59 31.18 -4.93
C GLY A 624 -7.93 30.85 -5.60
N ASP A 625 -7.92 30.55 -6.90
CA ASP A 625 -9.12 30.20 -7.64
C ASP A 625 -9.66 28.83 -7.21
N THR A 626 -10.92 28.82 -6.76
CA THR A 626 -11.56 27.62 -6.21
C THR A 626 -11.68 26.50 -7.25
N ILE A 627 -12.07 26.81 -8.50
CA ILE A 627 -12.20 25.77 -9.53
C ILE A 627 -10.84 25.15 -9.83
N ILE A 628 -9.79 25.96 -9.85
CA ILE A 628 -8.43 25.49 -10.14
C ILE A 628 -7.87 24.66 -8.98
N ASN A 629 -8.16 25.03 -7.73
CA ASN A 629 -7.78 24.23 -6.56
C ASN A 629 -8.45 22.84 -6.59
N ASP A 630 -9.76 22.80 -6.86
CA ASP A 630 -10.48 21.53 -7.00
C ASP A 630 -9.97 20.72 -8.18
N LEU A 631 -9.64 21.39 -9.28
CA LEU A 631 -9.13 20.76 -10.49
C LEU A 631 -7.71 20.18 -10.29
N ARG A 632 -6.87 20.80 -9.45
CA ARG A 632 -5.56 20.25 -9.03
C ARG A 632 -5.75 18.92 -8.31
N ILE A 633 -6.69 18.86 -7.36
CA ILE A 633 -7.01 17.63 -6.63
C ILE A 633 -7.61 16.59 -7.60
N ALA A 634 -8.55 17.01 -8.44
CA ALA A 634 -9.27 16.11 -9.34
C ALA A 634 -8.34 15.45 -10.38
N ARG A 635 -7.51 16.23 -11.10
CA ARG A 635 -6.62 15.67 -12.12
C ARG A 635 -5.46 14.87 -11.55
N SER A 636 -4.82 15.36 -10.48
CA SER A 636 -3.75 14.60 -9.82
C SER A 636 -4.28 13.31 -9.17
N GLY A 637 -5.49 13.35 -8.62
CA GLY A 637 -6.20 12.20 -8.08
C GLY A 637 -6.65 11.23 -9.17
N HIS A 638 -7.16 11.71 -10.30
CA HIS A 638 -7.50 10.90 -11.48
C HIS A 638 -6.29 10.12 -12.00
N ASN A 639 -5.17 10.82 -12.26
CA ASN A 639 -3.93 10.19 -12.70
C ASN A 639 -3.42 9.15 -11.70
N TYR A 640 -3.45 9.48 -10.41
CA TYR A 640 -3.13 8.52 -9.34
C TYR A 640 -4.03 7.28 -9.37
N TRP A 641 -5.34 7.48 -9.51
CA TRP A 641 -6.32 6.39 -9.45
C TRP A 641 -6.08 5.37 -10.56
N VAL A 642 -5.76 5.84 -11.77
CA VAL A 642 -5.39 4.95 -12.88
C VAL A 642 -4.17 4.10 -12.52
N LEU A 643 -3.12 4.70 -11.94
CA LEU A 643 -1.93 3.92 -11.53
C LEU A 643 -2.21 2.94 -10.39
N LYS A 644 -3.08 3.34 -9.45
CA LYS A 644 -3.57 2.48 -8.39
C LYS A 644 -4.32 1.27 -8.95
N GLU A 645 -5.23 1.45 -9.90
CA GLU A 645 -5.99 0.35 -10.51
C GLU A 645 -5.06 -0.64 -11.20
N ILE A 646 -4.01 -0.17 -11.88
CA ILE A 646 -2.98 -1.06 -12.48
C ILE A 646 -2.28 -1.88 -11.39
N CYS A 647 -1.93 -1.28 -10.25
CA CYS A 647 -1.33 -2.00 -9.12
C CYS A 647 -2.30 -3.04 -8.52
N MET A 648 -3.59 -2.72 -8.40
CA MET A 648 -4.62 -3.66 -7.96
C MET A 648 -4.78 -4.82 -8.94
N ASP A 649 -4.81 -4.54 -10.24
CA ASP A 649 -4.91 -5.57 -11.27
C ASP A 649 -3.74 -6.57 -11.23
N ILE A 650 -2.53 -6.06 -10.99
CA ILE A 650 -1.35 -6.90 -10.80
C ILE A 650 -1.50 -7.73 -9.53
N LYS A 651 -1.87 -7.09 -8.41
CA LYS A 651 -2.04 -7.76 -7.11
C LYS A 651 -3.05 -8.92 -7.20
N ASP A 652 -4.18 -8.72 -7.85
CA ASP A 652 -5.25 -9.73 -7.96
C ASP A 652 -4.86 -10.93 -8.83
N ARG A 653 -3.79 -10.78 -9.63
CA ARG A 653 -3.31 -11.80 -10.58
C ARG A 653 -1.93 -12.37 -10.23
N LYS A 654 -1.19 -11.77 -9.29
CA LYS A 654 0.22 -12.13 -9.03
C LYS A 654 0.41 -13.58 -8.60
N ASP A 655 -0.58 -14.16 -7.91
CA ASP A 655 -0.54 -15.56 -7.45
C ASP A 655 -0.91 -16.56 -8.55
N SER A 656 -1.20 -16.09 -9.77
CA SER A 656 -1.40 -16.90 -10.98
C SER A 656 -0.55 -16.32 -12.12
N PRO A 657 0.71 -16.77 -12.26
CA PRO A 657 1.66 -16.25 -13.24
C PRO A 657 1.10 -16.20 -14.67
N GLU A 658 0.33 -17.20 -15.07
CA GLU A 658 -0.30 -17.31 -16.39
C GLU A 658 -1.36 -16.23 -16.60
N LYS A 659 -2.20 -15.95 -15.59
CA LYS A 659 -3.21 -14.87 -15.68
C LYS A 659 -2.55 -13.50 -15.73
N LEU A 660 -1.51 -13.28 -14.93
CA LEU A 660 -0.78 -12.02 -14.96
C LEU A 660 -0.04 -11.83 -16.29
N LYS A 661 0.54 -12.91 -16.84
CA LYS A 661 1.16 -12.94 -18.16
C LYS A 661 0.17 -12.53 -19.25
N LEU A 662 -0.96 -13.24 -19.35
CA LEU A 662 -2.00 -12.96 -20.35
C LEU A 662 -2.53 -11.53 -20.24
N TRP A 663 -2.78 -11.04 -19.02
CA TRP A 663 -3.21 -9.67 -18.80
C TRP A 663 -2.14 -8.66 -19.26
N THR A 664 -0.85 -8.92 -18.98
CA THR A 664 0.26 -8.06 -19.39
C THR A 664 0.38 -8.02 -20.92
N GLU A 665 0.31 -9.17 -21.58
CA GLU A 665 0.32 -9.28 -23.05
C GLU A 665 -0.87 -8.53 -23.68
N GLU A 666 -2.05 -8.64 -23.09
CA GLU A 666 -3.21 -7.85 -23.50
C GLU A 666 -2.95 -6.34 -23.37
N GLN A 667 -2.34 -5.88 -22.28
CA GLN A 667 -2.01 -4.46 -22.12
C GLN A 667 -1.00 -3.97 -23.16
N ILE A 668 -0.05 -4.82 -23.56
CA ILE A 668 0.93 -4.53 -24.60
C ILE A 668 0.24 -4.40 -25.96
N GLU A 669 -0.62 -5.34 -26.33
CA GLU A 669 -1.38 -5.29 -27.60
C GLU A 669 -2.31 -4.07 -27.65
N ARG A 670 -2.96 -3.76 -26.53
CA ARG A 670 -3.74 -2.52 -26.38
C ARG A 670 -2.86 -1.29 -26.61
N TYR A 671 -1.68 -1.24 -26.02
CA TYR A 671 -0.73 -0.14 -26.20
C TYR A 671 -0.24 -0.04 -27.65
N LYS A 672 0.03 -1.16 -28.34
CA LYS A 672 0.46 -1.19 -29.75
C LYS A 672 -0.55 -0.55 -30.70
N ARG A 673 -1.84 -0.66 -30.40
CA ARG A 673 -2.91 -0.07 -31.25
C ARG A 673 -2.97 1.45 -31.22
N VAL A 674 -2.53 2.09 -30.13
CA VAL A 674 -2.74 3.54 -29.92
C VAL A 674 -1.47 4.32 -29.57
N GLY A 675 -0.44 3.65 -29.06
CA GLY A 675 0.86 4.23 -28.77
C GLY A 675 1.63 4.52 -30.05
N SER A 676 2.60 5.43 -29.98
CA SER A 676 3.44 5.67 -31.17
C SER A 676 4.27 4.42 -31.49
N LYS A 677 4.46 4.15 -32.78
CA LYS A 677 5.10 2.93 -33.30
C LYS A 677 6.37 2.54 -32.52
N LYS A 678 7.30 3.49 -32.38
CA LYS A 678 8.60 3.25 -31.71
C LYS A 678 8.48 2.93 -30.22
N TRP A 679 7.59 3.62 -29.50
CA TRP A 679 7.36 3.36 -28.08
C TRP A 679 6.63 2.04 -27.88
N ALA A 680 5.69 1.68 -28.76
CA ALA A 680 5.03 0.38 -28.75
C ALA A 680 6.01 -0.77 -28.98
N MET A 681 6.92 -0.63 -29.95
CA MET A 681 7.99 -1.60 -30.18
C MET A 681 8.93 -1.72 -28.98
N ALA A 682 9.28 -0.61 -28.32
CA ALA A 682 10.08 -0.65 -27.10
C ALA A 682 9.39 -1.37 -25.94
N VAL A 683 8.09 -1.15 -25.75
CA VAL A 683 7.27 -1.86 -24.74
C VAL A 683 7.27 -3.37 -25.02
N GLU A 684 6.96 -3.76 -26.26
CA GLU A 684 6.94 -5.17 -26.66
C GLU A 684 8.33 -5.81 -26.50
N LYS A 685 9.38 -5.13 -26.95
CA LYS A 685 10.74 -5.63 -26.84
C LYS A 685 11.17 -5.78 -25.38
N ALA A 686 10.90 -4.79 -24.54
CA ALA A 686 11.19 -4.83 -23.11
C ALA A 686 10.52 -6.03 -22.42
N TYR A 687 9.26 -6.35 -22.79
CA TYR A 687 8.57 -7.54 -22.31
C TYR A 687 9.20 -8.85 -22.83
N ARG A 688 9.48 -8.94 -24.13
CA ARG A 688 10.05 -10.15 -24.76
C ARG A 688 11.44 -10.50 -24.22
N VAL A 689 12.31 -9.50 -24.03
CA VAL A 689 13.63 -9.73 -23.43
C VAL A 689 13.49 -10.12 -21.96
N SER A 690 12.54 -9.52 -21.23
CA SER A 690 12.24 -9.89 -19.85
C SER A 690 11.83 -11.36 -19.72
N GLU A 691 10.98 -11.85 -20.62
CA GLU A 691 10.61 -13.29 -20.67
C GLU A 691 11.80 -14.18 -21.02
N LYS A 692 12.58 -13.79 -22.03
CA LYS A 692 13.72 -14.58 -22.52
C LYS A 692 14.81 -14.78 -21.46
N TYR A 693 15.12 -13.73 -20.69
CA TYR A 693 16.24 -13.72 -19.74
C TYR A 693 15.77 -13.83 -18.28
N ARG A 694 14.50 -14.14 -18.01
CA ARG A 694 14.07 -14.43 -16.64
C ARG A 694 14.70 -15.75 -16.18
N TYR A 695 15.33 -15.73 -15.01
CA TYR A 695 16.02 -16.87 -14.40
C TYR A 695 17.30 -17.35 -15.11
N THR A 696 17.87 -16.54 -16.02
CA THR A 696 19.24 -16.77 -16.49
C THR A 696 20.21 -16.27 -15.44
N THR A 697 20.99 -17.16 -14.83
CA THR A 697 21.90 -16.87 -13.69
C THR A 697 23.27 -16.37 -14.08
#